data_AF-A0A8T2TA88-F1
#
_entry.id   AF-A0A8T2TA88-F1
#
_cell.length_a   1.000
_cell.length_b   1.000
_cell.length_c   1.000
_cell.angle_alpha   90.00
_cell.angle_beta   90.00
_cell.angle_gamma   90.00
#
_symmetry.space_group_name_H-M   'P 1'
#
loop_
_entity.id
_entity.type
_entity.pdbx_description
1 polymer ?
#
loop_
_entity_poly.entity_id
_entity_poly.type
_entity_poly.pdbx_seq_one_letter_code
_entity_poly.pdbx_strand_id
1 'polypeptide(L)'
;MLLPLELLQQIRLADFADAKEYQLWQKRQLKILELGLLLHPSVKLEEPNSASQRLRQLLHSSAGKPLETGKNSESMQALRSAATALASRSDDSKLQDVCHWADGFPFNLYLYQMLLSCCFDRADETNLIDEVDDVMDLFKKTWGILGFHQALHNVCFMWALFRQFASTGQQDLDLLRATETQMVQVTADAKGNKDPQYVMVLSSVLTSIQSWAENRLFAYHDTFPDGAKGLMENVLPVALNAAKILHEDISHEFRRKRKEDFDVASSRIDLYVRSSLKTAFAQMMERTQSRRSSFGKKGPILGLVSLANDTIELIRKERNKFSPVLKYWHPSAGSLAAATLHSCFSRELKQYLSGVTVLTNECVEILQTADNLERELVQIAVEDAADSDDGGKGVIREMVPFDAKSTIASLSKGWIQERVGRLREWIDRNVSQEDWNPGTLREHYGSSAIEVFRLVEETVDGFYALPVESLLVTEELISGLDKVLVRYVGATKSGCGSKKDLVPVFPILTRCKESKLHASFSGLWKKKDRSPVPNKSKAQENGSKSVGSATSKICVRINTLYYIQTKIDELESRLAQGWLKGSSQSKPVKGSKSQSQSQSQAQAGNLQYRFEQTRAHIKEGIPALCEVAVYRVIFKDLRNEFWEGLYCGSVAHARIAPVLQCLESQLVLMAEIVHEKLRTRIIGALMRACFETLLMVLLAGGPSRAFCVSDAEMLDDDFTALKDLFKADGEGLPNEIVEKAAQAVTQVLPLFAMGTEDVVQNFKQSLSESQNISSSKSRLPLPEYAGHWSPIDPYTLLRVLCYRCDPAASKFLKKAYDLPKSG
;
A
#
# COMPACT_ATOMS: atom_id res chain seq x y z
N MET A 1 -75.45 -40.34 -20.95
CA MET A 1 -75.28 -40.03 -22.40
C MET A 1 -73.84 -39.59 -22.63
N LEU A 2 -73.11 -40.21 -23.57
CA LEU A 2 -71.70 -39.89 -23.88
C LEU A 2 -71.64 -38.86 -25.02
N LEU A 3 -71.51 -37.58 -24.71
CA LEU A 3 -71.65 -36.50 -25.70
C LEU A 3 -70.75 -36.64 -26.94
N PRO A 4 -69.45 -36.98 -26.85
CA PRO A 4 -68.60 -37.07 -28.03
C PRO A 4 -69.03 -38.20 -28.97
N LEU A 5 -69.58 -39.30 -28.44
CA LEU A 5 -70.11 -40.40 -29.25
C LEU A 5 -71.39 -40.00 -29.97
N GLU A 6 -72.26 -39.27 -29.29
CA GLU A 6 -73.50 -38.76 -29.90
C GLU A 6 -73.19 -37.72 -30.98
N LEU A 7 -72.24 -36.81 -30.72
CA LEU A 7 -71.77 -35.83 -31.70
C LEU A 7 -71.16 -36.50 -32.93
N LEU A 8 -70.26 -37.48 -32.72
CA LEU A 8 -69.68 -38.26 -33.82
C LEU A 8 -70.75 -38.95 -34.68
N GLN A 9 -71.82 -39.46 -34.06
CA GLN A 9 -72.89 -40.19 -34.74
C GLN A 9 -73.92 -39.28 -35.45
N GLN A 10 -74.12 -38.06 -34.96
CA GLN A 10 -75.15 -37.14 -35.47
C GLN A 10 -74.62 -36.15 -36.52
N ILE A 11 -73.36 -35.70 -36.38
CA ILE A 11 -72.76 -34.71 -37.28
C ILE A 11 -71.99 -35.41 -38.40
N ARG A 12 -72.37 -35.10 -39.64
CA ARG A 12 -71.87 -35.74 -40.86
C ARG A 12 -70.88 -34.83 -41.57
N LEU A 13 -70.11 -35.40 -42.49
CA LEU A 13 -69.19 -34.65 -43.36
C LEU A 13 -69.88 -33.50 -44.11
N ALA A 14 -71.18 -33.64 -44.43
CA ALA A 14 -71.97 -32.62 -45.12
C ALA A 14 -72.19 -31.34 -44.30
N ASP A 15 -71.96 -31.38 -42.98
CA ASP A 15 -72.16 -30.24 -42.08
C ASP A 15 -70.90 -29.35 -41.98
N PHE A 16 -69.84 -29.64 -42.75
CA PHE A 16 -68.55 -28.94 -42.73
C PHE A 16 -68.19 -28.37 -44.11
N ALA A 17 -67.39 -27.30 -44.12
CA ALA A 17 -66.95 -26.65 -45.35
C ALA A 17 -65.93 -27.50 -46.14
N ASP A 18 -65.09 -28.28 -45.44
CA ASP A 18 -64.14 -29.20 -46.08
C ASP A 18 -63.92 -30.51 -45.29
N ALA A 19 -63.38 -31.52 -45.98
CA ALA A 19 -63.12 -32.83 -45.39
C ALA A 19 -61.97 -32.86 -44.38
N LYS A 20 -61.05 -31.89 -44.43
CA LYS A 20 -59.93 -31.80 -43.48
C LYS A 20 -60.43 -31.27 -42.13
N GLU A 21 -61.30 -30.28 -42.13
CA GLU A 21 -61.96 -29.70 -40.96
C GLU A 21 -62.81 -30.76 -40.26
N TYR A 22 -63.58 -31.55 -41.03
CA TYR A 22 -64.32 -32.69 -40.49
C TYR A 22 -63.40 -33.72 -39.81
N GLN A 23 -62.28 -34.07 -40.45
CA GLN A 23 -61.30 -35.00 -39.86
C GLN A 23 -60.63 -34.45 -38.60
N LEU A 24 -60.28 -33.16 -38.57
CA LEU A 24 -59.72 -32.51 -37.38
C LEU A 24 -60.76 -32.47 -36.24
N TRP A 25 -62.01 -32.17 -36.55
CA TRP A 25 -63.11 -32.23 -35.59
C TRP A 25 -63.33 -33.65 -35.05
N GLN A 26 -63.36 -34.68 -35.91
CA GLN A 26 -63.48 -36.07 -35.48
C GLN A 26 -62.34 -36.46 -34.53
N LYS A 27 -61.09 -36.10 -34.87
CA LYS A 27 -59.92 -36.34 -34.00
C LYS A 27 -60.07 -35.65 -32.64
N ARG A 28 -60.63 -34.43 -32.58
CA ARG A 28 -60.90 -33.73 -31.31
C ARG A 28 -61.92 -34.50 -30.45
N GLN A 29 -63.01 -35.01 -31.04
CA GLN A 29 -64.01 -35.78 -30.29
C GLN A 29 -63.43 -37.08 -29.71
N LEU A 30 -62.60 -37.77 -30.49
CA LEU A 30 -61.90 -38.98 -30.03
C LEU A 30 -60.89 -38.66 -28.94
N LYS A 31 -60.19 -37.52 -29.04
CA LYS A 31 -59.26 -37.06 -28.01
C LYS A 31 -59.98 -36.73 -26.70
N ILE A 32 -61.18 -36.15 -26.76
CA ILE A 32 -62.03 -35.89 -25.59
C ILE A 32 -62.39 -37.21 -24.89
N LEU A 33 -62.75 -38.26 -25.64
CA LEU A 33 -63.02 -39.58 -25.08
C LEU A 33 -61.77 -40.20 -24.44
N GLU A 34 -60.60 -40.07 -25.09
CA GLU A 34 -59.34 -40.54 -24.54
C GLU A 34 -58.99 -39.83 -23.22
N LEU A 35 -59.13 -38.51 -23.17
CA LEU A 35 -58.83 -37.71 -21.99
C LEU A 35 -59.74 -38.06 -20.81
N GLY A 36 -61.05 -38.14 -21.04
CA GLY A 36 -62.03 -38.39 -19.97
C GLY A 36 -62.10 -39.85 -19.49
N LEU A 37 -61.89 -40.84 -20.38
CA LEU A 37 -62.09 -42.26 -20.03
C LEU A 37 -60.79 -43.01 -19.74
N LEU A 38 -59.67 -42.62 -20.35
CA LEU A 38 -58.39 -43.34 -20.24
C LEU A 38 -57.34 -42.60 -19.40
N LEU A 39 -57.17 -41.30 -19.61
CA LEU A 39 -56.07 -40.53 -19.02
C LEU A 39 -56.42 -39.92 -17.67
N HIS A 40 -57.63 -39.36 -17.56
CA HIS A 40 -58.09 -38.67 -16.36
C HIS A 40 -59.51 -39.12 -15.94
N PRO A 41 -59.77 -40.42 -15.73
CA PRO A 41 -61.04 -40.84 -15.16
C PRO A 41 -61.11 -40.50 -13.66
N SER A 42 -62.29 -40.17 -13.15
CA SER A 42 -62.51 -39.98 -11.70
C SER A 42 -62.27 -41.29 -10.93
N VAL A 43 -62.81 -42.39 -11.45
CA VAL A 43 -62.62 -43.76 -10.98
C VAL A 43 -61.38 -44.35 -11.64
N LYS A 44 -60.43 -44.80 -10.82
CA LYS A 44 -59.17 -45.36 -11.32
C LYS A 44 -59.43 -46.58 -12.22
N LEU A 45 -58.62 -46.75 -13.25
CA LEU A 45 -58.65 -47.96 -14.07
C LEU A 45 -57.92 -49.07 -13.32
N GLU A 46 -58.61 -50.18 -13.02
CA GLU A 46 -57.96 -51.41 -12.59
C GLU A 46 -57.21 -52.05 -13.77
N GLU A 47 -55.96 -52.46 -13.57
CA GLU A 47 -55.21 -53.23 -14.57
C GLU A 47 -55.30 -54.74 -14.26
N PRO A 48 -55.60 -55.62 -15.25
CA PRO A 48 -55.85 -55.35 -16.67
C PRO A 48 -57.34 -55.14 -17.04
N ASN A 49 -57.66 -54.02 -17.70
CA ASN A 49 -59.02 -53.73 -18.22
C ASN A 49 -59.09 -53.90 -19.76
N SER A 50 -59.85 -54.89 -20.22
CA SER A 50 -59.99 -55.20 -21.66
C SER A 50 -60.67 -54.09 -22.47
N ALA A 51 -61.60 -53.33 -21.86
CA ALA A 51 -62.26 -52.20 -22.52
C ALA A 51 -61.30 -51.03 -22.73
N SER A 52 -60.36 -50.80 -21.81
CA SER A 52 -59.35 -49.75 -21.94
C SER A 52 -58.34 -50.06 -23.06
N GLN A 53 -57.91 -51.32 -23.17
CA GLN A 53 -57.04 -51.79 -24.26
C GLN A 53 -57.75 -51.69 -25.63
N ARG A 54 -59.02 -52.11 -25.69
CA ARG A 54 -59.84 -52.00 -26.91
C ARG A 54 -60.02 -50.54 -27.36
N LEU A 55 -60.27 -49.62 -26.42
CA LEU A 55 -60.38 -48.19 -26.75
C LEU A 55 -59.05 -47.62 -27.26
N ARG A 56 -57.90 -47.98 -26.64
CA ARG A 56 -56.57 -47.57 -27.11
C ARG A 56 -56.28 -48.05 -28.53
N GLN A 57 -56.62 -49.30 -28.86
CA GLN A 57 -56.46 -49.86 -30.21
C GLN A 57 -57.32 -49.11 -31.25
N LEU A 58 -58.57 -48.80 -30.91
CA LEU A 58 -59.47 -48.04 -31.78
C LEU A 58 -58.96 -46.62 -32.03
N LEU A 59 -58.51 -45.93 -30.97
CA LEU A 59 -57.89 -44.61 -31.08
C LEU A 59 -56.64 -44.64 -31.97
N HIS A 60 -55.77 -45.64 -31.80
CA HIS A 60 -54.56 -45.79 -32.61
C HIS A 60 -54.89 -46.05 -34.10
N SER A 61 -55.86 -46.92 -34.38
CA SER A 61 -56.31 -47.20 -35.76
C SER A 61 -56.92 -45.96 -36.44
N SER A 62 -57.62 -45.12 -35.68
CA SER A 62 -58.23 -43.87 -36.18
C SER A 62 -57.24 -42.75 -36.47
N ALA A 63 -55.98 -42.89 -36.04
CA ALA A 63 -54.93 -41.92 -36.36
C ALA A 63 -54.53 -41.93 -37.85
N GLY A 64 -54.63 -43.11 -38.50
CA GLY A 64 -54.25 -43.32 -39.91
C GLY A 64 -55.41 -43.25 -40.91
N LYS A 65 -56.63 -43.64 -40.52
CA LYS A 65 -57.85 -43.56 -41.36
C LYS A 65 -59.00 -42.96 -40.54
N PRO A 66 -59.78 -42.00 -41.08
CA PRO A 66 -60.93 -41.45 -40.37
C PRO A 66 -61.97 -42.52 -40.04
N LEU A 67 -62.58 -42.41 -38.87
CA LEU A 67 -63.60 -43.35 -38.38
C LEU A 67 -64.89 -43.19 -39.16
N GLU A 68 -65.47 -44.32 -39.57
CA GLU A 68 -66.80 -44.35 -40.18
C GLU A 68 -67.86 -44.19 -39.09
N THR A 69 -68.56 -43.05 -39.10
CA THR A 69 -69.50 -42.61 -38.04
C THR A 69 -70.95 -43.05 -38.25
N GLY A 70 -71.22 -43.86 -39.28
CA GLY A 70 -72.58 -44.37 -39.56
C GLY A 70 -73.14 -45.22 -38.42
N LYS A 71 -74.44 -45.14 -38.17
CA LYS A 71 -75.11 -45.86 -37.04
C LYS A 71 -74.89 -47.38 -37.04
N ASN A 72 -74.63 -47.97 -38.21
CA ASN A 72 -74.39 -49.40 -38.41
C ASN A 72 -72.92 -49.74 -38.68
N SER A 73 -72.01 -48.78 -38.53
CA SER A 73 -70.57 -49.01 -38.70
C SER A 73 -70.02 -49.87 -37.56
N GLU A 74 -69.32 -50.95 -37.90
CA GLU A 74 -68.68 -51.83 -36.92
C GLU A 74 -67.66 -51.07 -36.04
N SER A 75 -66.94 -50.12 -36.62
CA SER A 75 -65.97 -49.29 -35.88
C SER A 75 -66.66 -48.35 -34.88
N MET A 76 -67.83 -47.81 -35.23
CA MET A 76 -68.61 -46.94 -34.33
C MET A 76 -69.28 -47.74 -33.20
N GLN A 77 -69.76 -48.95 -33.50
CA GLN A 77 -70.32 -49.86 -32.49
C GLN A 77 -69.23 -50.36 -31.52
N ALA A 78 -68.04 -50.71 -32.03
CA ALA A 78 -66.89 -51.07 -31.22
C ALA A 78 -66.46 -49.92 -30.30
N LEU A 79 -66.37 -48.69 -30.83
CA LEU A 79 -66.05 -47.49 -30.06
C LEU A 79 -67.10 -47.22 -28.98
N ARG A 80 -68.39 -47.29 -29.33
CA ARG A 80 -69.50 -47.09 -28.39
C ARG A 80 -69.48 -48.13 -27.27
N SER A 81 -69.28 -49.41 -27.59
CA SER A 81 -69.22 -50.48 -26.58
C SER A 81 -68.07 -50.30 -25.59
N ALA A 82 -66.87 -49.97 -26.08
CA ALA A 82 -65.69 -49.78 -25.23
C ALA A 82 -65.83 -48.52 -24.35
N ALA A 83 -66.28 -47.40 -24.94
CA ALA A 83 -66.47 -46.16 -24.21
C ALA A 83 -67.63 -46.22 -23.20
N THR A 84 -68.74 -46.89 -23.50
CA THR A 84 -69.83 -47.10 -22.54
C THR A 84 -69.41 -48.00 -21.38
N ALA A 85 -68.67 -49.09 -21.65
CA ALA A 85 -68.13 -49.94 -20.59
C ALA A 85 -67.18 -49.20 -19.64
N LEU A 86 -66.38 -48.27 -20.17
CA LEU A 86 -65.51 -47.41 -19.36
C LEU A 86 -66.27 -46.27 -18.67
N ALA A 87 -67.41 -45.83 -19.19
CA ALA A 87 -68.20 -44.77 -18.57
C ALA A 87 -69.15 -45.28 -17.48
N SER A 88 -69.46 -46.58 -17.44
CA SER A 88 -70.39 -47.18 -16.48
C SER A 88 -69.69 -47.86 -15.29
N ARG A 89 -68.48 -47.42 -14.93
CA ARG A 89 -67.71 -47.99 -13.80
C ARG A 89 -68.24 -47.41 -12.49
N SER A 90 -68.49 -48.23 -11.46
CA SER A 90 -68.92 -47.76 -10.13
C SER A 90 -67.91 -48.17 -9.06
N ASP A 91 -67.56 -47.26 -8.14
CA ASP A 91 -66.65 -47.54 -7.01
C ASP A 91 -67.36 -48.17 -5.79
N ASP A 92 -68.70 -48.17 -5.75
CA ASP A 92 -69.48 -48.79 -4.66
C ASP A 92 -70.85 -49.29 -5.13
N SER A 93 -71.27 -50.46 -4.64
CA SER A 93 -72.36 -51.29 -5.16
C SER A 93 -73.79 -50.76 -4.93
N LYS A 94 -74.02 -49.44 -4.87
CA LYS A 94 -75.34 -48.87 -4.50
C LYS A 94 -75.87 -47.69 -5.34
N LEU A 95 -75.18 -47.22 -6.38
CA LEU A 95 -75.75 -46.25 -7.34
C LEU A 95 -75.46 -46.68 -8.77
N GLN A 96 -76.44 -47.34 -9.39
CA GLN A 96 -76.30 -47.99 -10.70
C GLN A 96 -76.51 -47.05 -11.91
N ASP A 97 -76.55 -45.73 -11.71
CA ASP A 97 -77.02 -44.79 -12.74
C ASP A 97 -76.13 -43.54 -12.96
N VAL A 98 -74.89 -43.53 -12.45
CA VAL A 98 -73.94 -42.42 -12.67
C VAL A 98 -73.01 -42.74 -13.83
N CYS A 99 -73.01 -41.89 -14.85
CA CYS A 99 -72.16 -42.03 -16.03
C CYS A 99 -70.83 -41.28 -15.80
N HIS A 100 -69.78 -42.02 -15.51
CA HIS A 100 -68.41 -41.55 -15.22
C HIS A 100 -67.64 -41.27 -16.51
N TRP A 101 -68.07 -40.25 -17.25
CA TRP A 101 -67.34 -39.73 -18.39
C TRP A 101 -67.20 -38.21 -18.25
N ALA A 102 -65.99 -37.70 -18.45
CA ALA A 102 -65.68 -36.30 -18.25
C ALA A 102 -65.94 -35.79 -16.81
N ASP A 103 -65.59 -36.60 -15.81
CA ASP A 103 -65.80 -36.30 -14.39
C ASP A 103 -64.48 -36.28 -13.58
N GLY A 104 -63.34 -36.60 -14.21
CA GLY A 104 -62.03 -36.49 -13.57
C GLY A 104 -61.54 -35.05 -13.53
N PHE A 105 -60.98 -34.68 -12.37
CA PHE A 105 -60.62 -33.30 -12.04
C PHE A 105 -59.71 -32.60 -13.08
N PRO A 106 -58.62 -33.20 -13.61
CA PRO A 106 -57.78 -32.53 -14.61
C PRO A 106 -58.53 -32.22 -15.92
N PHE A 107 -59.45 -33.09 -16.32
CA PHE A 107 -60.25 -32.88 -17.52
C PHE A 107 -61.32 -31.81 -17.29
N ASN A 108 -61.97 -31.81 -16.12
CA ASN A 108 -62.93 -30.76 -15.74
C ASN A 108 -62.27 -29.39 -15.66
N LEU A 109 -61.05 -29.32 -15.12
CA LEU A 109 -60.25 -28.09 -15.07
C LEU A 109 -59.98 -27.54 -16.47
N TYR A 110 -59.62 -28.41 -17.42
CA TYR A 110 -59.42 -28.01 -18.81
C TYR A 110 -60.71 -27.51 -19.47
N LEU A 111 -61.84 -28.20 -19.27
CA LEU A 111 -63.14 -27.76 -19.77
C LEU A 111 -63.53 -26.39 -19.21
N TYR A 112 -63.32 -26.18 -17.91
CA TYR A 112 -63.62 -24.90 -17.26
C TYR A 112 -62.72 -23.78 -17.78
N GLN A 113 -61.43 -24.06 -18.00
CA GLN A 113 -60.52 -23.10 -18.62
C GLN A 113 -60.98 -22.70 -20.03
N MET A 114 -61.51 -23.64 -20.82
CA MET A 114 -62.10 -23.35 -22.13
C MET A 114 -63.36 -22.48 -22.01
N LEU A 115 -64.20 -22.69 -20.99
CA LEU A 115 -65.34 -21.81 -20.73
C LEU A 115 -64.87 -20.38 -20.42
N LEU A 116 -63.88 -20.23 -19.54
CA LEU A 116 -63.31 -18.91 -19.21
C LEU A 116 -62.69 -18.21 -20.42
N SER A 117 -62.21 -18.95 -21.42
CA SER A 117 -61.72 -18.32 -22.66
C SER A 117 -62.81 -17.60 -23.45
N CYS A 118 -64.09 -17.92 -23.22
CA CYS A 118 -65.21 -17.23 -23.84
C CYS A 118 -65.50 -15.85 -23.22
N CYS A 119 -64.83 -15.49 -22.11
CA CYS A 119 -64.95 -14.15 -21.50
C CYS A 119 -64.19 -13.07 -22.27
N PHE A 120 -63.34 -13.44 -23.23
CA PHE A 120 -62.54 -12.51 -24.03
C PHE A 120 -63.19 -12.31 -25.40
N ASP A 121 -63.12 -11.08 -25.91
CA ASP A 121 -63.61 -10.75 -27.25
C ASP A 121 -62.76 -11.49 -28.31
N ARG A 122 -63.44 -12.07 -29.31
CA ARG A 122 -62.78 -12.77 -30.42
C ARG A 122 -62.18 -11.81 -31.45
N ALA A 123 -62.68 -10.58 -31.54
CA ALA A 123 -62.16 -9.55 -32.43
C ALA A 123 -60.99 -8.79 -31.79
N ASP A 124 -61.07 -8.56 -30.47
CA ASP A 124 -60.02 -7.94 -29.69
C ASP A 124 -59.72 -8.73 -28.41
N GLU A 125 -58.78 -9.67 -28.54
CA GLU A 125 -58.39 -10.61 -27.50
C GLU A 125 -57.82 -9.96 -26.23
N THR A 126 -57.54 -8.66 -26.21
CA THR A 126 -57.11 -7.94 -25.00
C THR A 126 -58.27 -7.50 -24.11
N ASN A 127 -59.50 -7.49 -24.62
CA ASN A 127 -60.67 -7.00 -23.90
C ASN A 127 -61.60 -8.13 -23.44
N LEU A 128 -62.27 -7.88 -22.32
CA LEU A 128 -63.40 -8.71 -21.87
C LEU A 128 -64.65 -8.34 -22.67
N ILE A 129 -65.55 -9.31 -22.86
CA ILE A 129 -66.88 -9.04 -23.45
C ILE A 129 -67.73 -8.17 -22.51
N ASP A 130 -68.63 -7.37 -23.08
CA ASP A 130 -69.50 -6.48 -22.31
C ASP A 130 -70.42 -7.26 -21.34
N GLU A 131 -70.88 -8.44 -21.74
CA GLU A 131 -71.76 -9.31 -20.94
C GLU A 131 -71.01 -10.32 -20.05
N VAL A 132 -69.77 -10.02 -19.63
CA VAL A 132 -68.93 -10.97 -18.88
C VAL A 132 -69.59 -11.45 -17.59
N ASP A 133 -70.32 -10.58 -16.88
CA ASP A 133 -71.02 -10.94 -15.64
C ASP A 133 -72.16 -11.95 -15.89
N ASP A 134 -72.94 -11.75 -16.96
CA ASP A 134 -74.01 -12.68 -17.35
C ASP A 134 -73.45 -14.05 -17.75
N VAL A 135 -72.34 -14.07 -18.48
CA VAL A 135 -71.64 -15.30 -18.87
C VAL A 135 -71.05 -16.02 -17.66
N MET A 136 -70.50 -15.29 -16.70
CA MET A 136 -69.98 -15.86 -15.45
C MET A 136 -71.10 -16.49 -14.60
N ASP A 137 -72.28 -15.89 -14.56
CA ASP A 137 -73.46 -16.46 -13.88
C ASP A 137 -73.97 -17.74 -14.56
N LEU A 138 -73.80 -17.87 -15.89
CA LEU A 138 -74.05 -19.13 -16.59
C LEU A 138 -73.00 -20.19 -16.23
N PHE A 139 -71.72 -19.82 -16.12
CA PHE A 139 -70.66 -20.76 -15.74
C PHE A 139 -70.84 -21.29 -14.32
N LYS A 140 -71.30 -20.46 -13.36
CA LYS A 140 -71.62 -20.89 -11.99
C LYS A 140 -72.63 -22.05 -11.96
N LYS A 141 -73.58 -22.10 -12.90
CA LYS A 141 -74.55 -23.21 -12.99
C LYS A 141 -73.91 -24.55 -13.35
N THR A 142 -72.72 -24.54 -13.94
CA THR A 142 -71.96 -25.76 -14.29
C THR A 142 -71.09 -26.30 -13.14
N TRP A 143 -70.92 -25.54 -12.06
CA TRP A 143 -70.00 -25.89 -10.97
C TRP A 143 -70.31 -27.21 -10.29
N GLY A 144 -71.60 -27.50 -10.05
CA GLY A 144 -72.02 -28.76 -9.44
C GLY A 144 -71.66 -29.99 -10.29
N ILE A 145 -71.58 -29.83 -11.62
CA ILE A 145 -71.23 -30.91 -12.55
C ILE A 145 -69.70 -31.06 -12.66
N LEU A 146 -68.98 -29.94 -12.76
CA LEU A 146 -67.53 -29.94 -12.96
C LEU A 146 -66.72 -30.12 -11.66
N GLY A 147 -67.38 -30.07 -10.51
CA GLY A 147 -66.70 -30.13 -9.20
C GLY A 147 -65.99 -28.82 -8.84
N PHE A 148 -66.54 -27.69 -9.27
CA PHE A 148 -66.00 -26.35 -9.00
C PHE A 148 -66.70 -25.67 -7.84
N HIS A 149 -65.98 -24.75 -7.21
CA HIS A 149 -66.47 -23.83 -6.20
C HIS A 149 -65.82 -22.46 -6.39
N GLN A 150 -66.31 -21.45 -5.68
CA GLN A 150 -65.86 -20.06 -5.83
C GLN A 150 -64.33 -19.92 -5.75
N ALA A 151 -63.69 -20.56 -4.77
CA ALA A 151 -62.23 -20.46 -4.59
C ALA A 151 -61.45 -21.01 -5.80
N LEU A 152 -61.84 -22.18 -6.32
CA LEU A 152 -61.19 -22.76 -7.51
C LEU A 152 -61.46 -21.91 -8.76
N HIS A 153 -62.66 -21.34 -8.88
CA HIS A 153 -62.97 -20.40 -9.94
C HIS A 153 -62.07 -19.15 -9.90
N ASN A 154 -61.91 -18.53 -8.73
CA ASN A 154 -61.07 -17.33 -8.56
C ASN A 154 -59.64 -17.58 -9.05
N VAL A 155 -59.07 -18.75 -8.72
CA VAL A 155 -57.73 -19.16 -9.21
C VAL A 155 -57.69 -19.35 -10.73
N CYS A 156 -58.70 -20.04 -11.29
CA CYS A 156 -58.76 -20.29 -12.72
C CYS A 156 -58.99 -19.01 -13.54
N PHE A 157 -59.78 -18.08 -13.00
CA PHE A 157 -60.07 -16.81 -13.64
C PHE A 157 -58.88 -15.86 -13.59
N MET A 158 -58.20 -15.77 -12.43
CA MET A 158 -56.90 -15.10 -12.32
C MET A 158 -55.90 -15.63 -13.35
N TRP A 159 -55.80 -16.96 -13.49
CA TRP A 159 -54.94 -17.57 -14.52
C TRP A 159 -55.37 -17.22 -15.94
N ALA A 160 -56.67 -17.20 -16.23
CA ALA A 160 -57.18 -16.86 -17.56
C ALA A 160 -56.81 -15.41 -17.94
N LEU A 161 -57.03 -14.44 -17.04
CA LEU A 161 -56.65 -13.04 -17.23
C LEU A 161 -55.14 -12.88 -17.46
N PHE A 162 -54.33 -13.49 -16.60
CA PHE A 162 -52.86 -13.41 -16.71
C PHE A 162 -52.34 -14.06 -17.99
N ARG A 163 -52.85 -15.26 -18.31
CA ARG A 163 -52.47 -16.00 -19.50
C ARG A 163 -52.82 -15.21 -20.75
N GLN A 164 -54.00 -14.59 -20.78
CA GLN A 164 -54.44 -13.77 -21.91
C GLN A 164 -53.49 -12.60 -22.13
N PHE A 165 -53.18 -11.86 -21.07
CA PHE A 165 -52.17 -10.79 -21.12
C PHE A 165 -50.81 -11.25 -21.66
N ALA A 166 -50.33 -12.41 -21.19
CA ALA A 166 -49.06 -12.96 -21.63
C ALA A 166 -49.09 -13.43 -23.09
N SER A 167 -50.21 -13.99 -23.58
CA SER A 167 -50.36 -14.47 -24.96
C SER A 167 -50.58 -13.37 -25.98
N THR A 168 -51.21 -12.25 -25.60
CA THR A 168 -51.44 -11.10 -26.49
C THR A 168 -50.22 -10.18 -26.62
N GLY A 169 -49.06 -10.60 -26.10
CA GLY A 169 -47.81 -9.87 -26.25
C GLY A 169 -47.65 -8.68 -25.30
N GLN A 170 -48.35 -8.68 -24.15
CA GLN A 170 -48.27 -7.63 -23.12
C GLN A 170 -48.81 -6.26 -23.58
N GLN A 171 -49.78 -6.26 -24.50
CA GLN A 171 -50.31 -5.03 -25.11
C GLN A 171 -51.20 -4.21 -24.16
N ASP A 172 -52.03 -4.87 -23.36
CA ASP A 172 -52.97 -4.20 -22.46
C ASP A 172 -52.64 -4.46 -20.97
N LEU A 173 -52.29 -3.40 -20.25
CA LEU A 173 -51.96 -3.46 -18.83
C LEU A 173 -53.20 -3.68 -17.95
N ASP A 174 -54.41 -3.41 -18.46
CA ASP A 174 -55.63 -3.54 -17.67
C ASP A 174 -55.96 -5.01 -17.37
N LEU A 175 -55.59 -5.95 -18.24
CA LEU A 175 -55.67 -7.39 -17.93
C LEU A 175 -54.73 -7.81 -16.79
N LEU A 176 -53.54 -7.19 -16.71
CA LEU A 176 -52.58 -7.45 -15.64
C LEU A 176 -53.06 -6.84 -14.31
N ARG A 177 -53.65 -5.65 -14.33
CA ARG A 177 -54.31 -5.03 -13.17
C ARG A 177 -55.55 -5.79 -12.72
N ALA A 178 -56.32 -6.33 -13.66
CA ALA A 178 -57.45 -7.21 -13.37
C ALA A 178 -56.96 -8.51 -12.71
N THR A 179 -55.84 -9.08 -13.18
CA THR A 179 -55.18 -10.20 -12.53
C THR A 179 -54.81 -9.85 -11.09
N GLU A 180 -54.13 -8.72 -10.86
CA GLU A 180 -53.77 -8.27 -9.51
C GLU A 180 -55.00 -8.10 -8.60
N THR A 181 -56.08 -7.51 -9.13
CA THR A 181 -57.34 -7.34 -8.40
C THR A 181 -57.94 -8.70 -8.02
N GLN A 182 -57.93 -9.68 -8.92
CA GLN A 182 -58.38 -11.04 -8.64
C GLN A 182 -57.49 -11.76 -7.62
N MET A 183 -56.18 -11.46 -7.57
CA MET A 183 -55.27 -12.03 -6.56
C MET A 183 -55.68 -11.67 -5.12
N VAL A 184 -56.38 -10.55 -4.90
CA VAL A 184 -56.90 -10.18 -3.58
C VAL A 184 -57.91 -11.22 -3.08
N GLN A 185 -58.82 -11.68 -3.96
CA GLN A 185 -59.79 -12.72 -3.63
C GLN A 185 -59.10 -14.07 -3.40
N VAL A 186 -58.16 -14.43 -4.28
CA VAL A 186 -57.37 -15.66 -4.15
C VAL A 186 -56.56 -15.70 -2.85
N THR A 187 -56.03 -14.56 -2.40
CA THR A 187 -55.32 -14.44 -1.11
C THR A 187 -56.24 -14.71 0.08
N ALA A 188 -57.48 -14.22 0.02
CA ALA A 188 -58.47 -14.48 1.07
C ALA A 188 -58.83 -15.98 1.12
N ASP A 189 -59.04 -16.59 -0.05
CA ASP A 189 -59.39 -18.01 -0.18
C ASP A 189 -58.26 -18.94 0.27
N ALA A 190 -57.01 -18.61 -0.06
CA ALA A 190 -55.82 -19.40 0.27
C ALA A 190 -55.59 -19.57 1.79
N LYS A 191 -56.01 -18.60 2.61
CA LYS A 191 -55.86 -18.66 4.07
C LYS A 191 -56.79 -19.70 4.73
N GLY A 192 -57.96 -19.92 4.15
CA GLY A 192 -59.02 -20.75 4.71
C GLY A 192 -59.17 -22.12 4.06
N ASN A 193 -58.85 -22.25 2.77
CA ASN A 193 -59.11 -23.46 2.00
C ASN A 193 -57.89 -24.41 1.96
N LYS A 194 -58.07 -25.62 2.49
CA LYS A 194 -57.02 -26.66 2.56
C LYS A 194 -57.32 -27.89 1.68
N ASP A 195 -58.28 -27.78 0.78
CA ASP A 195 -58.56 -28.85 -0.18
C ASP A 195 -57.29 -29.16 -1.02
N PRO A 196 -56.80 -30.42 -1.04
CA PRO A 196 -55.62 -30.79 -1.81
C PRO A 196 -55.71 -30.45 -3.30
N GLN A 197 -56.90 -30.54 -3.90
CA GLN A 197 -57.10 -30.22 -5.33
C GLN A 197 -56.94 -28.71 -5.57
N TYR A 198 -57.56 -27.90 -4.72
CA TYR A 198 -57.38 -26.44 -4.72
C TYR A 198 -55.92 -26.03 -4.55
N VAL A 199 -55.23 -26.54 -3.52
CA VAL A 199 -53.83 -26.18 -3.23
C VAL A 199 -52.89 -26.57 -4.38
N MET A 200 -53.12 -27.72 -5.01
CA MET A 200 -52.35 -28.16 -6.18
C MET A 200 -52.50 -27.18 -7.35
N VAL A 201 -53.74 -26.81 -7.70
CA VAL A 201 -54.00 -25.87 -8.81
C VAL A 201 -53.45 -24.48 -8.48
N LEU A 202 -53.71 -23.98 -7.27
CA LEU A 202 -53.21 -22.70 -6.79
C LEU A 202 -51.69 -22.62 -6.86
N SER A 203 -50.97 -23.62 -6.32
CA SER A 203 -49.51 -23.65 -6.37
C SER A 203 -49.00 -23.67 -7.80
N SER A 204 -49.59 -24.50 -8.68
CA SER A 204 -49.17 -24.60 -10.09
C SER A 204 -49.36 -23.28 -10.84
N VAL A 205 -50.50 -22.61 -10.65
CA VAL A 205 -50.80 -21.33 -11.29
C VAL A 205 -49.86 -20.24 -10.77
N LEU A 206 -49.74 -20.09 -9.46
CA LEU A 206 -48.89 -19.05 -8.87
C LEU A 206 -47.42 -19.26 -9.20
N THR A 207 -46.90 -20.48 -9.22
CA THR A 207 -45.52 -20.76 -9.64
C THR A 207 -45.31 -20.39 -11.12
N SER A 208 -46.30 -20.61 -11.98
CA SER A 208 -46.23 -20.21 -13.39
C SER A 208 -46.21 -18.69 -13.57
N ILE A 209 -47.10 -17.98 -12.85
CA ILE A 209 -47.15 -16.51 -12.83
C ILE A 209 -45.84 -15.94 -12.29
N GLN A 210 -45.38 -16.43 -11.13
CA GLN A 210 -44.14 -15.99 -10.50
C GLN A 210 -42.94 -16.25 -11.41
N SER A 211 -42.79 -17.44 -11.98
CA SER A 211 -41.67 -17.76 -12.87
C SER A 211 -41.64 -16.84 -14.10
N TRP A 212 -42.80 -16.57 -14.70
CA TRP A 212 -42.89 -15.64 -15.83
C TRP A 212 -42.46 -14.22 -15.45
N ALA A 213 -42.88 -13.73 -14.29
CA ALA A 213 -42.54 -12.39 -13.83
C ALA A 213 -41.08 -12.28 -13.38
N GLU A 214 -40.61 -13.23 -12.56
CA GLU A 214 -39.26 -13.24 -12.01
C GLU A 214 -38.18 -13.39 -13.09
N ASN A 215 -38.42 -14.18 -14.14
CA ASN A 215 -37.50 -14.29 -15.27
C ASN A 215 -37.18 -12.92 -15.92
N ARG A 216 -38.12 -11.97 -15.83
CA ARG A 216 -37.96 -10.59 -16.32
C ARG A 216 -37.36 -9.69 -15.25
N LEU A 217 -37.84 -9.79 -14.01
CA LEU A 217 -37.40 -8.96 -12.89
C LEU A 217 -35.95 -9.24 -12.48
N PHE A 218 -35.46 -10.49 -12.58
CA PHE A 218 -34.05 -10.82 -12.30
C PHE A 218 -33.05 -10.15 -13.24
N ALA A 219 -33.51 -9.64 -14.40
CA ALA A 219 -32.73 -8.90 -15.38
C ALA A 219 -33.51 -7.65 -15.86
N TYR A 220 -34.16 -6.93 -14.94
CA TYR A 220 -35.03 -5.80 -15.28
C TYR A 220 -34.31 -4.67 -16.04
N HIS A 221 -33.00 -4.51 -15.87
CA HIS A 221 -32.21 -3.51 -16.60
C HIS A 221 -32.18 -3.76 -18.12
N ASP A 222 -32.27 -5.03 -18.51
CA ASP A 222 -32.30 -5.50 -19.90
C ASP A 222 -33.73 -5.64 -20.40
N THR A 223 -34.63 -6.15 -19.56
CA THR A 223 -36.03 -6.38 -19.94
C THR A 223 -36.85 -5.09 -20.03
N PHE A 224 -36.54 -4.09 -19.20
CA PHE A 224 -37.27 -2.82 -19.14
C PHE A 224 -36.31 -1.63 -19.35
N PRO A 225 -35.79 -1.41 -20.56
CA PRO A 225 -34.73 -0.42 -20.82
C PRO A 225 -35.19 1.02 -20.54
N ASP A 226 -36.49 1.29 -20.69
CA ASP A 226 -37.10 2.60 -20.52
C ASP A 226 -37.25 3.02 -19.05
N GLY A 227 -37.31 2.06 -18.13
CA GLY A 227 -37.41 2.27 -16.68
C GLY A 227 -38.49 1.40 -16.02
N ALA A 228 -38.69 1.58 -14.71
CA ALA A 228 -39.68 0.80 -13.96
C ALA A 228 -41.14 1.24 -14.21
N LYS A 229 -41.38 2.50 -14.60
CA LYS A 229 -42.72 3.03 -14.81
C LYS A 229 -43.41 2.35 -16.00
N GLY A 230 -44.71 2.07 -15.86
CA GLY A 230 -45.48 1.38 -16.89
C GLY A 230 -45.47 -0.13 -16.68
N LEU A 231 -44.86 -0.90 -17.58
CA LEU A 231 -44.98 -2.37 -17.55
C LEU A 231 -44.41 -3.00 -16.28
N MET A 232 -43.18 -2.66 -15.87
CA MET A 232 -42.55 -3.25 -14.69
C MET A 232 -43.30 -2.92 -13.39
N GLU A 233 -43.81 -1.70 -13.25
CA GLU A 233 -44.64 -1.25 -12.13
C GLU A 233 -45.91 -2.10 -11.96
N ASN A 234 -46.52 -2.60 -13.05
CA ASN A 234 -47.69 -3.49 -12.96
C ASN A 234 -47.29 -4.98 -12.80
N VAL A 235 -46.10 -5.38 -13.27
CA VAL A 235 -45.58 -6.76 -13.11
C VAL A 235 -45.12 -7.04 -11.67
N LEU A 236 -44.58 -6.03 -10.99
CA LEU A 236 -44.07 -6.13 -9.62
C LEU A 236 -45.14 -6.62 -8.60
N PRO A 237 -46.32 -5.98 -8.47
CA PRO A 237 -47.35 -6.44 -7.55
C PRO A 237 -47.78 -7.89 -7.79
N VAL A 238 -47.95 -8.29 -9.05
CA VAL A 238 -48.34 -9.66 -9.43
C VAL A 238 -47.27 -10.67 -9.02
N ALA A 239 -45.99 -10.36 -9.26
CA ALA A 239 -44.87 -11.21 -8.84
C ALA A 239 -44.78 -11.34 -7.31
N LEU A 240 -44.87 -10.21 -6.60
CA LEU A 240 -44.74 -10.15 -5.14
C LEU A 240 -45.93 -10.84 -4.43
N ASN A 241 -47.15 -10.61 -4.90
CA ASN A 241 -48.34 -11.28 -4.37
C ASN A 241 -48.30 -12.79 -4.64
N ALA A 242 -47.83 -13.23 -5.81
CA ALA A 242 -47.69 -14.66 -6.10
C ALA A 242 -46.67 -15.32 -5.18
N ALA A 243 -45.51 -14.67 -4.99
CA ALA A 243 -44.49 -15.12 -4.04
C ALA A 243 -45.05 -15.17 -2.61
N LYS A 244 -45.77 -14.13 -2.18
CA LYS A 244 -46.36 -14.04 -0.84
C LYS A 244 -47.31 -15.20 -0.55
N ILE A 245 -48.28 -15.46 -1.43
CA ILE A 245 -49.24 -16.57 -1.26
C ILE A 245 -48.52 -17.93 -1.23
N LEU A 246 -47.55 -18.15 -2.12
CA LEU A 246 -46.76 -19.39 -2.16
C LEU A 246 -45.98 -19.63 -0.85
N HIS A 247 -45.43 -18.58 -0.24
CA HIS A 247 -44.53 -18.70 0.91
C HIS A 247 -45.27 -18.67 2.26
N GLU A 248 -46.31 -17.85 2.40
CA GLU A 248 -47.05 -17.64 3.65
C GLU A 248 -48.24 -18.58 3.83
N ASP A 249 -48.93 -18.90 2.74
CA ASP A 249 -50.23 -19.59 2.77
C ASP A 249 -50.16 -21.06 2.32
N ILE A 250 -49.23 -21.41 1.43
CA ILE A 250 -49.11 -22.78 0.85
C ILE A 250 -47.98 -23.60 1.51
N SER A 251 -46.80 -23.01 1.76
CA SER A 251 -45.66 -23.77 2.33
C SER A 251 -45.76 -23.95 3.85
N HIS A 252 -45.90 -25.20 4.31
CA HIS A 252 -45.90 -25.55 5.74
C HIS A 252 -44.52 -25.47 6.41
N GLU A 253 -43.42 -25.48 5.65
CA GLU A 253 -42.04 -25.42 6.20
C GLU A 253 -41.69 -24.05 6.77
N PHE A 254 -42.20 -22.96 6.19
CA PHE A 254 -41.90 -21.60 6.63
C PHE A 254 -42.67 -21.18 7.88
N ARG A 255 -43.92 -21.64 8.04
CA ARG A 255 -44.73 -21.39 9.26
C ARG A 255 -44.08 -21.93 10.55
N ARG A 256 -43.17 -22.89 10.46
CA ARG A 256 -42.50 -23.48 11.64
C ARG A 256 -41.17 -22.82 12.01
N LYS A 257 -40.57 -21.97 11.16
CA LYS A 257 -39.15 -21.61 11.30
C LYS A 257 -38.78 -20.16 11.63
N ARG A 258 -39.69 -19.19 11.72
CA ARG A 258 -39.38 -17.87 12.32
C ARG A 258 -40.65 -17.09 12.68
N LYS A 259 -40.63 -16.49 13.88
CA LYS A 259 -41.68 -15.65 14.46
C LYS A 259 -41.27 -14.16 14.45
N GLU A 260 -40.27 -13.82 13.63
CA GLU A 260 -39.79 -12.46 13.39
C GLU A 260 -40.31 -11.98 12.04
N ASP A 261 -40.59 -10.68 11.93
CA ASP A 261 -41.16 -9.98 10.76
C ASP A 261 -40.32 -10.17 9.48
N PHE A 262 -40.47 -11.32 8.81
CA PHE A 262 -39.87 -11.57 7.51
C PHE A 262 -40.78 -11.02 6.41
N ASP A 263 -40.43 -9.86 5.86
CA ASP A 263 -41.14 -9.32 4.71
C ASP A 263 -40.68 -10.02 3.41
N VAL A 264 -41.55 -10.90 2.90
CA VAL A 264 -41.36 -11.63 1.65
C VAL A 264 -41.17 -10.67 0.48
N ALA A 265 -41.88 -9.53 0.47
CA ALA A 265 -41.80 -8.58 -0.64
C ALA A 265 -40.43 -7.90 -0.68
N SER A 266 -40.00 -7.32 0.44
CA SER A 266 -38.66 -6.74 0.59
C SER A 266 -37.55 -7.73 0.25
N SER A 267 -37.63 -8.99 0.74
CA SER A 267 -36.64 -10.03 0.42
C SER A 267 -36.59 -10.38 -1.07
N ARG A 268 -37.71 -10.35 -1.79
CA ARG A 268 -37.75 -10.63 -3.23
C ARG A 268 -37.18 -9.46 -4.04
N ILE A 269 -37.50 -8.23 -3.66
CA ILE A 269 -36.90 -7.03 -4.26
C ILE A 269 -35.37 -7.05 -4.09
N ASP A 270 -34.87 -7.47 -2.92
CA ASP A 270 -33.43 -7.63 -2.71
C ASP A 270 -32.77 -8.54 -3.77
N LEU A 271 -33.38 -9.70 -4.01
CA LEU A 271 -32.91 -10.64 -5.02
C LEU A 271 -32.99 -10.08 -6.44
N TYR A 272 -34.07 -9.38 -6.80
CA TYR A 272 -34.24 -8.80 -8.13
C TYR A 272 -33.19 -7.72 -8.41
N VAL A 273 -33.00 -6.78 -7.47
CA VAL A 273 -32.01 -5.69 -7.58
C VAL A 273 -30.60 -6.26 -7.67
N ARG A 274 -30.23 -7.16 -6.75
CA ARG A 274 -28.88 -7.76 -6.73
C ARG A 274 -28.61 -8.55 -8.02
N SER A 275 -29.56 -9.36 -8.48
CA SER A 275 -29.41 -10.16 -9.71
C SER A 275 -29.28 -9.29 -10.95
N SER A 276 -30.18 -8.31 -11.09
CA SER A 276 -30.28 -7.45 -12.27
C SER A 276 -29.02 -6.58 -12.42
N LEU A 277 -28.55 -5.97 -11.32
CA LEU A 277 -27.33 -5.16 -11.32
C LEU A 277 -26.06 -5.99 -11.56
N LYS A 278 -25.96 -7.19 -10.97
CA LYS A 278 -24.83 -8.10 -11.24
C LYS A 278 -24.78 -8.50 -12.71
N THR A 279 -25.94 -8.77 -13.32
CA THR A 279 -26.05 -9.10 -14.74
C THR A 279 -25.68 -7.89 -15.61
N ALA A 280 -26.20 -6.70 -15.31
CA ALA A 280 -25.87 -5.48 -16.03
C ALA A 280 -24.37 -5.12 -15.93
N PHE A 281 -23.77 -5.29 -14.75
CA PHE A 281 -22.34 -5.09 -14.53
C PHE A 281 -21.49 -6.11 -15.31
N ALA A 282 -21.89 -7.39 -15.33
CA ALA A 282 -21.20 -8.42 -16.11
C ALA A 282 -21.23 -8.12 -17.62
N GLN A 283 -22.39 -7.71 -18.16
CA GLN A 283 -22.50 -7.29 -19.57
C GLN A 283 -21.63 -6.05 -19.87
N MET A 284 -21.58 -5.08 -18.97
CA MET A 284 -20.71 -3.90 -19.09
C MET A 284 -19.24 -4.30 -19.13
N MET A 285 -18.82 -5.22 -18.26
CA MET A 285 -17.46 -5.79 -18.27
C MET A 285 -17.13 -6.45 -19.61
N GLU A 286 -18.02 -7.29 -20.15
CA GLU A 286 -17.82 -7.96 -21.45
C GLU A 286 -17.73 -6.97 -22.62
N ARG A 287 -18.57 -5.93 -22.63
CA ARG A 287 -18.49 -4.85 -23.64
C ARG A 287 -17.17 -4.09 -23.54
N THR A 288 -16.75 -3.77 -22.32
CA THR A 288 -15.47 -3.11 -22.07
C THR A 288 -14.29 -4.01 -22.45
N GLN A 289 -14.39 -5.33 -22.27
CA GLN A 289 -13.39 -6.30 -22.76
C GLN A 289 -13.40 -6.44 -24.30
N SER A 290 -14.56 -6.42 -24.94
CA SER A 290 -14.69 -6.50 -26.40
C SER A 290 -14.21 -5.22 -27.11
N ARG A 291 -14.36 -4.06 -26.46
CA ARG A 291 -13.71 -2.80 -26.88
C ARG A 291 -12.17 -2.90 -26.80
N ARG A 292 -11.61 -3.72 -25.90
CA ARG A 292 -10.14 -3.96 -25.81
C ARG A 292 -9.62 -4.82 -26.96
N SER A 293 -10.40 -5.77 -27.47
CA SER A 293 -9.94 -6.67 -28.56
C SER A 293 -9.99 -6.02 -29.94
N SER A 294 -10.88 -5.05 -30.16
CA SER A 294 -11.06 -4.33 -31.43
C SER A 294 -10.11 -3.15 -31.61
N PHE A 295 -9.71 -2.47 -30.53
CA PHE A 295 -8.71 -1.39 -30.56
C PHE A 295 -7.35 -1.91 -30.09
N GLY A 296 -6.58 -2.47 -31.02
CA GLY A 296 -5.22 -2.91 -30.75
C GLY A 296 -4.40 -1.86 -29.98
N LYS A 297 -3.82 -2.29 -28.85
CA LYS A 297 -2.80 -1.58 -28.03
C LYS A 297 -3.25 -0.36 -27.21
N LYS A 298 -4.27 -0.49 -26.36
CA LYS A 298 -4.26 0.23 -25.07
C LYS A 298 -4.51 -0.78 -23.94
N GLY A 299 -3.58 -0.87 -22.99
CA GLY A 299 -3.46 -1.97 -22.02
C GLY A 299 -4.61 -2.08 -21.00
N PRO A 300 -4.42 -2.85 -19.91
CA PRO A 300 -5.41 -3.10 -18.83
C PRO A 300 -6.07 -1.85 -18.19
N ILE A 301 -5.57 -0.66 -18.54
CA ILE A 301 -5.73 0.64 -17.91
C ILE A 301 -7.02 1.36 -18.28
N LEU A 302 -7.38 1.42 -19.56
CA LEU A 302 -8.63 2.06 -20.00
C LEU A 302 -9.86 1.23 -19.63
N GLY A 303 -9.66 -0.05 -19.31
CA GLY A 303 -10.72 -0.96 -18.93
C GLY A 303 -11.37 -0.61 -17.59
N LEU A 304 -10.58 -0.37 -16.54
CA LEU A 304 -11.09 -0.10 -15.19
C LEU A 304 -11.60 1.33 -15.03
N VAL A 305 -10.93 2.32 -15.65
CA VAL A 305 -11.40 3.71 -15.67
C VAL A 305 -12.74 3.83 -16.41
N SER A 306 -12.87 3.20 -17.59
CA SER A 306 -14.15 3.13 -18.31
C SER A 306 -15.19 2.42 -17.45
N LEU A 307 -14.86 1.26 -16.88
CA LEU A 307 -15.78 0.48 -16.05
C LEU A 307 -16.29 1.28 -14.84
N ALA A 308 -15.43 2.04 -14.17
CA ALA A 308 -15.84 2.89 -13.05
C ALA A 308 -16.84 3.97 -13.50
N ASN A 309 -16.55 4.66 -14.61
CA ASN A 309 -17.46 5.67 -15.17
C ASN A 309 -18.79 5.07 -15.65
N ASP A 310 -18.74 3.94 -16.35
CA ASP A 310 -19.92 3.20 -16.81
C ASP A 310 -20.76 2.72 -15.59
N THR A 311 -20.10 2.37 -14.47
CA THR A 311 -20.77 2.02 -13.20
C THR A 311 -21.44 3.24 -12.55
N ILE A 312 -20.81 4.43 -12.61
CA ILE A 312 -21.43 5.69 -12.17
C ILE A 312 -22.70 5.98 -13.00
N GLU A 313 -22.65 5.79 -14.31
CA GLU A 313 -23.82 5.96 -15.16
C GLU A 313 -24.93 4.94 -14.84
N LEU A 314 -24.56 3.68 -14.57
CA LEU A 314 -25.51 2.64 -14.19
C LEU A 314 -26.23 2.95 -12.87
N ILE A 315 -25.51 3.37 -11.82
CA ILE A 315 -26.17 3.73 -10.55
C ILE A 315 -27.05 4.98 -10.69
N ARG A 316 -26.65 5.95 -11.52
CA ARG A 316 -27.50 7.11 -11.81
C ARG A 316 -28.76 6.71 -12.57
N LYS A 317 -28.67 5.75 -13.50
CA LYS A 317 -29.84 5.18 -14.19
C LYS A 317 -30.77 4.47 -13.20
N GLU A 318 -30.21 3.64 -12.32
CA GLU A 318 -30.94 2.92 -11.27
C GLU A 318 -31.72 3.89 -10.37
N ARG A 319 -31.02 4.89 -9.80
CA ARG A 319 -31.59 5.94 -8.96
C ARG A 319 -32.76 6.68 -9.62
N ASN A 320 -32.64 6.99 -10.90
CA ASN A 320 -33.62 7.85 -11.58
C ASN A 320 -34.79 7.07 -12.18
N LYS A 321 -34.56 5.85 -12.66
CA LYS A 321 -35.55 5.09 -13.44
C LYS A 321 -36.21 3.93 -12.70
N PHE A 322 -35.55 3.35 -11.69
CA PHE A 322 -35.99 2.10 -11.06
C PHE A 322 -36.24 2.26 -9.57
N SER A 323 -35.31 2.85 -8.83
CA SER A 323 -35.40 2.99 -7.37
C SER A 323 -36.70 3.65 -6.88
N PRO A 324 -37.28 4.69 -7.54
CA PRO A 324 -38.53 5.30 -7.07
C PRO A 324 -39.73 4.35 -7.05
N VAL A 325 -39.80 3.39 -7.98
CA VAL A 325 -40.87 2.38 -8.02
C VAL A 325 -40.56 1.26 -7.03
N LEU A 326 -39.32 0.80 -6.96
CA LEU A 326 -38.93 -0.26 -6.02
C LEU A 326 -39.07 0.15 -4.53
N LYS A 327 -38.96 1.46 -4.25
CA LYS A 327 -39.12 2.02 -2.90
C LYS A 327 -40.51 1.79 -2.28
N TYR A 328 -41.54 1.53 -3.08
CA TYR A 328 -42.86 1.15 -2.58
C TYR A 328 -42.86 -0.16 -1.79
N TRP A 329 -41.94 -1.08 -2.09
CA TRP A 329 -41.86 -2.40 -1.45
C TRP A 329 -40.55 -2.62 -0.67
N HIS A 330 -39.55 -1.77 -0.88
CA HIS A 330 -38.27 -1.84 -0.16
C HIS A 330 -37.72 -0.43 0.12
N PRO A 331 -37.79 0.08 1.36
CA PRO A 331 -37.43 1.46 1.70
C PRO A 331 -36.03 1.91 1.25
N SER A 332 -35.06 0.98 1.21
CA SER A 332 -33.65 1.26 0.86
C SER A 332 -33.20 0.65 -0.48
N ALA A 333 -34.08 0.62 -1.49
CA ALA A 333 -33.80 -0.03 -2.78
C ALA A 333 -32.59 0.57 -3.52
N GLY A 334 -32.41 1.89 -3.46
CA GLY A 334 -31.27 2.60 -4.04
C GLY A 334 -29.98 2.37 -3.25
N SER A 335 -30.04 2.32 -1.92
CA SER A 335 -28.87 1.96 -1.10
C SER A 335 -28.40 0.55 -1.40
N LEU A 336 -29.34 -0.40 -1.54
CA LEU A 336 -29.04 -1.77 -1.92
C LEU A 336 -28.35 -1.86 -3.28
N ALA A 337 -28.84 -1.10 -4.26
CA ALA A 337 -28.22 -1.03 -5.57
C ALA A 337 -26.77 -0.51 -5.49
N ALA A 338 -26.55 0.55 -4.72
CA ALA A 338 -25.23 1.12 -4.50
C ALA A 338 -24.27 0.10 -3.86
N ALA A 339 -24.69 -0.62 -2.82
CA ALA A 339 -23.88 -1.66 -2.18
C ALA A 339 -23.55 -2.82 -3.14
N THR A 340 -24.49 -3.20 -4.00
CA THR A 340 -24.27 -4.26 -5.00
C THR A 340 -23.21 -3.85 -6.01
N LEU A 341 -23.32 -2.65 -6.60
CA LEU A 341 -22.33 -2.16 -7.57
C LEU A 341 -20.97 -1.89 -6.92
N HIS A 342 -20.97 -1.36 -5.69
CA HIS A 342 -19.76 -1.23 -4.88
C HIS A 342 -19.04 -2.56 -4.74
N SER A 343 -19.74 -3.64 -4.34
CA SER A 343 -19.15 -4.97 -4.17
C SER A 343 -18.59 -5.54 -5.49
N CYS A 344 -19.27 -5.30 -6.62
CA CYS A 344 -18.83 -5.76 -7.93
C CYS A 344 -17.54 -5.06 -8.35
N PHE A 345 -17.49 -3.72 -8.27
CA PHE A 345 -16.30 -2.96 -8.63
C PHE A 345 -15.15 -3.18 -7.65
N SER A 346 -15.43 -3.30 -6.34
CA SER A 346 -14.43 -3.59 -5.29
C SER A 346 -13.64 -4.86 -5.60
N ARG A 347 -14.31 -5.91 -6.09
CA ARG A 347 -13.67 -7.17 -6.46
C ARG A 347 -12.67 -6.98 -7.61
N GLU A 348 -13.06 -6.25 -8.65
CA GLU A 348 -12.20 -5.98 -9.80
C GLU A 348 -11.01 -5.08 -9.42
N LEU A 349 -11.26 -4.04 -8.60
CA LEU A 349 -10.21 -3.16 -8.10
C LEU A 349 -9.19 -3.91 -7.24
N LYS A 350 -9.65 -4.79 -6.33
CA LYS A 350 -8.78 -5.63 -5.50
C LYS A 350 -7.94 -6.59 -6.35
N GLN A 351 -8.55 -7.22 -7.36
CA GLN A 351 -7.82 -8.09 -8.28
C GLN A 351 -6.72 -7.32 -9.03
N TYR A 352 -7.02 -6.12 -9.52
CA TYR A 352 -6.02 -5.25 -10.14
C TYR A 352 -4.88 -4.89 -9.18
N LEU A 353 -5.21 -4.36 -7.99
CA LEU A 353 -4.22 -3.92 -7.00
C LEU A 353 -3.30 -5.05 -6.51
N SER A 354 -3.77 -6.30 -6.49
CA SER A 354 -2.92 -7.44 -6.12
C SER A 354 -1.75 -7.68 -7.07
N GLY A 355 -1.82 -7.18 -8.31
CA GLY A 355 -0.73 -7.26 -9.29
C GLY A 355 0.15 -6.01 -9.38
N VAL A 356 -0.20 -4.92 -8.69
CA VAL A 356 0.52 -3.65 -8.79
C VAL A 356 1.62 -3.57 -7.74
N THR A 357 2.87 -3.50 -8.20
CA THR A 357 4.05 -3.32 -7.34
C THR A 357 4.68 -1.93 -7.45
N VAL A 358 4.43 -1.22 -8.55
CA VAL A 358 4.99 0.11 -8.83
C VAL A 358 3.86 1.09 -9.09
N LEU A 359 3.94 2.27 -8.47
CA LEU A 359 2.98 3.35 -8.72
C LEU A 359 3.20 3.94 -10.12
N THR A 360 2.16 3.91 -10.95
CA THR A 360 2.12 4.53 -12.28
C THR A 360 1.04 5.61 -12.33
N ASN A 361 1.14 6.54 -13.30
CA ASN A 361 0.08 7.53 -13.60
C ASN A 361 -1.28 6.87 -13.79
N GLU A 362 -1.27 5.71 -14.43
CA GLU A 362 -2.43 4.89 -14.72
C GLU A 362 -3.08 4.31 -13.46
N CYS A 363 -2.27 3.82 -12.51
CA CYS A 363 -2.77 3.34 -11.23
C CYS A 363 -3.42 4.47 -10.42
N VAL A 364 -2.84 5.68 -10.46
CA VAL A 364 -3.43 6.85 -9.78
C VAL A 364 -4.73 7.27 -10.44
N GLU A 365 -4.82 7.28 -11.77
CA GLU A 365 -6.06 7.59 -12.48
C GLU A 365 -7.18 6.58 -12.13
N ILE A 366 -6.87 5.28 -12.08
CA ILE A 366 -7.82 4.25 -11.65
C ILE A 366 -8.28 4.49 -10.21
N LEU A 367 -7.36 4.75 -9.27
CA LEU A 367 -7.68 4.96 -7.87
C LEU A 367 -8.48 6.25 -7.65
N GLN A 368 -8.19 7.33 -8.39
CA GLN A 368 -8.97 8.58 -8.36
C GLN A 368 -10.38 8.38 -8.93
N THR A 369 -10.51 7.62 -10.02
CA THR A 369 -11.82 7.32 -10.59
C THR A 369 -12.64 6.40 -9.68
N ALA A 370 -11.98 5.46 -8.99
CA ALA A 370 -12.59 4.62 -7.96
C ALA A 370 -13.09 5.46 -6.76
N ASP A 371 -12.29 6.40 -6.26
CA ASP A 371 -12.67 7.36 -5.20
C ASP A 371 -13.91 8.18 -5.61
N ASN A 372 -13.97 8.60 -6.88
CA ASN A 372 -15.14 9.28 -7.41
C ASN A 372 -16.39 8.38 -7.48
N LEU A 373 -16.25 7.14 -7.94
CA LEU A 373 -17.33 6.16 -7.95
C LEU A 373 -17.84 5.87 -6.52
N GLU A 374 -16.94 5.65 -5.57
CA GLU A 374 -17.31 5.44 -4.17
C GLU A 374 -18.13 6.60 -3.62
N ARG A 375 -17.68 7.84 -3.84
CA ARG A 375 -18.39 9.04 -3.39
C ARG A 375 -19.81 9.12 -3.94
N GLU A 376 -20.01 8.82 -5.23
CA GLU A 376 -21.34 8.79 -5.84
C GLU A 376 -22.21 7.67 -5.25
N LEU A 377 -21.66 6.45 -5.09
CA LEU A 377 -22.38 5.31 -4.50
C LEU A 377 -22.80 5.61 -3.05
N VAL A 378 -21.88 6.14 -2.24
CA VAL A 378 -22.14 6.51 -0.84
C VAL A 378 -23.18 7.61 -0.75
N GLN A 379 -23.08 8.63 -1.60
CA GLN A 379 -24.08 9.72 -1.64
C GLN A 379 -25.48 9.16 -1.91
N ILE A 380 -25.63 8.31 -2.92
CA ILE A 380 -26.92 7.71 -3.26
C ILE A 380 -27.41 6.81 -2.13
N ALA A 381 -26.53 6.02 -1.53
CA ALA A 381 -26.88 5.14 -0.42
C ALA A 381 -27.37 5.92 0.82
N VAL A 382 -26.74 7.04 1.15
CA VAL A 382 -27.11 7.89 2.29
C VAL A 382 -28.42 8.64 2.02
N GLU A 383 -28.60 9.18 0.82
CA GLU A 383 -29.84 9.88 0.43
C GLU A 383 -31.05 8.94 0.47
N ASP A 384 -30.91 7.71 -0.03
CA ASP A 384 -32.01 6.74 -0.08
C ASP A 384 -32.35 6.12 1.28
N ALA A 385 -31.34 5.94 2.13
CA ALA A 385 -31.50 5.35 3.46
C ALA A 385 -32.11 6.29 4.51
N ALA A 386 -32.33 7.57 4.19
CA ALA A 386 -32.92 8.55 5.10
C ALA A 386 -34.29 8.12 5.65
N ASP A 387 -35.05 7.35 4.86
CA ASP A 387 -36.40 6.88 5.19
C ASP A 387 -36.43 5.45 5.77
N SER A 388 -35.27 4.86 6.08
CA SER A 388 -35.14 3.47 6.57
C SER A 388 -35.04 3.37 8.09
N ASP A 389 -35.62 2.32 8.68
CA ASP A 389 -35.66 2.11 10.14
C ASP A 389 -34.27 1.99 10.79
N ASP A 390 -33.27 1.48 10.06
CA ASP A 390 -31.88 1.36 10.54
C ASP A 390 -31.00 2.56 10.18
N GLY A 391 -31.54 3.56 9.47
CA GLY A 391 -30.83 4.73 8.95
C GLY A 391 -29.71 4.38 7.96
N GLY A 392 -29.82 3.26 7.24
CA GLY A 392 -28.85 2.76 6.27
C GLY A 392 -27.63 2.05 6.86
N LYS A 393 -27.61 1.81 8.18
CA LYS A 393 -26.42 1.27 8.87
C LYS A 393 -26.00 -0.10 8.37
N GLY A 394 -26.95 -0.99 8.05
CA GLY A 394 -26.67 -2.32 7.51
C GLY A 394 -26.01 -2.24 6.13
N VAL A 395 -26.57 -1.41 5.25
CA VAL A 395 -26.10 -1.27 3.86
C VAL A 395 -24.76 -0.54 3.78
N ILE A 396 -24.57 0.54 4.54
CA ILE A 396 -23.30 1.28 4.59
C ILE A 396 -22.16 0.38 5.08
N ARG A 397 -22.44 -0.59 5.97
CA ARG A 397 -21.42 -1.58 6.41
C ARG A 397 -21.00 -2.55 5.31
N GLU A 398 -21.85 -2.82 4.31
CA GLU A 398 -21.46 -3.62 3.14
C GLU A 398 -20.48 -2.86 2.22
N MET A 399 -20.46 -1.52 2.30
CA MET A 399 -19.64 -0.64 1.47
C MET A 399 -18.31 -0.27 2.14
N VAL A 400 -17.41 -1.26 2.25
CA VAL A 400 -16.05 -1.05 2.77
C VAL A 400 -15.25 -0.13 1.83
N PRO A 401 -14.67 0.98 2.31
CA PRO A 401 -13.97 1.94 1.46
C PRO A 401 -12.88 1.31 0.57
N PHE A 402 -12.71 1.85 -0.63
CA PHE A 402 -11.68 1.49 -1.61
C PHE A 402 -10.28 1.97 -1.20
N ASP A 403 -10.19 2.91 -0.26
CA ASP A 403 -8.91 3.34 0.32
C ASP A 403 -7.91 3.86 -0.75
N ALA A 404 -8.41 4.61 -1.74
CA ALA A 404 -7.62 5.08 -2.87
C ALA A 404 -6.41 5.92 -2.44
N LYS A 405 -6.61 6.93 -1.58
CA LYS A 405 -5.54 7.84 -1.11
C LYS A 405 -4.49 7.12 -0.27
N SER A 406 -4.90 6.22 0.62
CA SER A 406 -3.98 5.44 1.46
C SER A 406 -3.21 4.41 0.63
N THR A 407 -3.84 3.82 -0.39
CA THR A 407 -3.17 2.93 -1.34
C THR A 407 -2.09 3.67 -2.14
N ILE A 408 -2.38 4.87 -2.67
CA ILE A 408 -1.38 5.71 -3.35
C ILE A 408 -0.21 6.03 -2.41
N ALA A 409 -0.49 6.44 -1.18
CA ALA A 409 0.54 6.75 -0.19
C ALA A 409 1.41 5.52 0.14
N SER A 410 0.79 4.35 0.30
CA SER A 410 1.48 3.09 0.59
C SER A 410 2.41 2.67 -0.56
N LEU A 411 1.92 2.72 -1.81
CA LEU A 411 2.73 2.40 -3.00
C LEU A 411 3.88 3.39 -3.17
N SER A 412 3.64 4.69 -2.92
CA SER A 412 4.68 5.72 -2.98
C SER A 412 5.77 5.46 -1.94
N LYS A 413 5.36 5.12 -0.72
CA LYS A 413 6.27 4.77 0.38
C LYS A 413 7.09 3.52 0.06
N GLY A 414 6.47 2.47 -0.48
CA GLY A 414 7.16 1.27 -0.93
C GLY A 414 8.24 1.58 -1.98
N TRP A 415 7.91 2.42 -2.97
CA TRP A 415 8.88 2.88 -3.97
C TRP A 415 10.05 3.65 -3.36
N ILE A 416 9.78 4.58 -2.42
CA ILE A 416 10.84 5.34 -1.74
C ILE A 416 11.75 4.39 -0.96
N GLN A 417 11.18 3.48 -0.19
CA GLN A 417 11.95 2.52 0.62
C GLN A 417 12.86 1.64 -0.25
N GLU A 418 12.35 1.16 -1.39
CA GLU A 418 13.13 0.37 -2.33
C GLU A 418 14.28 1.18 -2.94
N ARG A 419 14.00 2.41 -3.41
CA ARG A 419 15.02 3.29 -4.02
C ARG A 419 16.10 3.72 -3.02
N VAL A 420 15.69 4.19 -1.84
CA VAL A 420 16.59 4.56 -0.73
C VAL A 420 17.39 3.35 -0.23
N GLY A 421 16.77 2.17 -0.19
CA GLY A 421 17.43 0.91 0.14
C GLY A 421 18.55 0.56 -0.87
N ARG A 422 18.25 0.62 -2.17
CA ARG A 422 19.24 0.41 -3.24
C ARG A 422 20.37 1.43 -3.18
N LEU A 423 20.08 2.72 -2.95
CA LEU A 423 21.10 3.76 -2.77
C LEU A 423 22.05 3.45 -1.61
N ARG A 424 21.50 2.99 -0.48
CA ARG A 424 22.30 2.65 0.70
C ARG A 424 23.29 1.52 0.41
N GLU A 425 22.84 0.43 -0.17
CA GLU A 425 23.70 -0.69 -0.53
C GLU A 425 24.76 -0.29 -1.55
N TRP A 426 24.38 0.55 -2.51
CA TRP A 426 25.27 1.05 -3.53
C TRP A 426 26.38 1.94 -2.92
N ILE A 427 26.02 2.81 -1.98
CA ILE A 427 26.98 3.65 -1.23
C ILE A 427 28.00 2.79 -0.49
N ASP A 428 27.54 1.78 0.25
CA ASP A 428 28.44 0.91 1.02
C ASP A 428 29.46 0.21 0.11
N ARG A 429 29.00 -0.28 -1.05
CA ARG A 429 29.86 -0.93 -2.05
C ARG A 429 30.88 0.05 -2.63
N ASN A 430 30.45 1.24 -3.05
CA ASN A 430 31.35 2.19 -3.73
C ASN A 430 32.35 2.84 -2.78
N VAL A 431 31.95 3.19 -1.56
CA VAL A 431 32.89 3.72 -0.56
C VAL A 431 33.95 2.68 -0.21
N SER A 432 33.58 1.40 -0.12
CA SER A 432 34.55 0.33 0.16
C SER A 432 35.59 0.12 -0.95
N GLN A 433 35.28 0.54 -2.18
CA GLN A 433 36.16 0.44 -3.35
C GLN A 433 36.95 1.75 -3.60
N GLU A 434 36.67 2.82 -2.85
CA GLU A 434 37.34 4.11 -3.02
C GLU A 434 38.78 4.08 -2.49
N ASP A 435 39.75 4.42 -3.35
CA ASP A 435 41.18 4.46 -2.99
C ASP A 435 41.61 5.80 -2.37
N TRP A 436 40.76 6.84 -2.47
CA TRP A 436 40.98 8.19 -1.93
C TRP A 436 42.25 8.86 -2.48
N ASN A 437 42.62 8.57 -3.72
CA ASN A 437 43.83 9.09 -4.33
C ASN A 437 43.63 10.56 -4.78
N PRO A 438 44.50 11.51 -4.38
CA PRO A 438 44.41 12.90 -4.81
C PRO A 438 44.52 13.08 -6.32
N GLY A 439 45.23 12.18 -7.03
CA GLY A 439 45.41 12.29 -8.48
C GLY A 439 44.18 11.95 -9.32
N THR A 440 43.12 11.39 -8.74
CA THR A 440 41.95 10.90 -9.50
C THR A 440 41.12 12.03 -10.08
N LEU A 441 40.94 13.12 -9.33
CA LEU A 441 40.16 14.29 -9.75
C LEU A 441 40.98 15.55 -9.55
N ARG A 442 40.81 16.51 -10.47
CA ARG A 442 41.47 17.83 -10.40
C ARG A 442 41.12 18.59 -9.11
N GLU A 443 39.92 18.36 -8.59
CA GLU A 443 39.38 19.02 -7.40
C GLU A 443 39.66 18.23 -6.10
N HIS A 444 40.40 17.11 -6.20
CA HIS A 444 40.93 16.34 -5.08
C HIS A 444 39.89 15.87 -4.03
N TYR A 445 38.65 15.57 -4.43
CA TYR A 445 37.68 14.81 -3.63
C TYR A 445 37.45 13.40 -4.21
N GLY A 446 36.77 12.54 -3.46
CA GLY A 446 36.52 11.14 -3.86
C GLY A 446 35.55 11.04 -5.04
N SER A 447 35.89 10.21 -6.03
CA SER A 447 35.07 10.00 -7.23
C SER A 447 33.68 9.43 -6.93
N SER A 448 33.56 8.64 -5.86
CA SER A 448 32.28 8.13 -5.35
C SER A 448 31.28 9.23 -5.03
N ALA A 449 31.71 10.44 -4.65
CA ALA A 449 30.79 11.52 -4.29
C ALA A 449 29.97 12.00 -5.50
N ILE A 450 30.58 12.05 -6.68
CA ILE A 450 29.91 12.44 -7.93
C ILE A 450 28.78 11.46 -8.22
N GLU A 451 29.08 10.17 -8.13
CA GLU A 451 28.13 9.12 -8.48
C GLU A 451 27.02 8.98 -7.43
N VAL A 452 27.33 9.18 -6.13
CA VAL A 452 26.31 9.27 -5.08
C VAL A 452 25.31 10.38 -5.38
N PHE A 453 25.79 11.60 -5.68
CA PHE A 453 24.89 12.70 -5.99
C PHE A 453 24.13 12.50 -7.30
N ARG A 454 24.76 11.89 -8.33
CA ARG A 454 24.06 11.49 -9.57
C ARG A 454 22.87 10.58 -9.28
N LEU A 455 23.05 9.55 -8.45
CA LEU A 455 21.98 8.60 -8.11
C LEU A 455 20.92 9.20 -7.18
N VAL A 456 21.32 10.09 -6.26
CA VAL A 456 20.38 10.88 -5.44
C VAL A 456 19.53 11.78 -6.34
N GLU A 457 20.16 12.44 -7.30
CA GLU A 457 19.46 13.29 -8.28
C GLU A 457 18.49 12.50 -9.15
N GLU A 458 18.91 11.35 -9.68
CA GLU A 458 18.03 10.42 -10.42
C GLU A 458 16.84 9.95 -9.57
N THR A 459 17.06 9.72 -8.27
CA THR A 459 15.99 9.32 -7.35
C THR A 459 14.99 10.45 -7.13
N VAL A 460 15.46 11.68 -7.00
CA VAL A 460 14.60 12.87 -6.90
C VAL A 460 13.82 13.10 -8.20
N ASP A 461 14.46 12.94 -9.36
CA ASP A 461 13.79 13.10 -10.65
C ASP A 461 12.74 12.00 -10.87
N GLY A 462 13.07 10.76 -10.51
CA GLY A 462 12.14 9.63 -10.51
C GLY A 462 10.95 9.83 -9.56
N PHE A 463 11.16 10.50 -8.41
CA PHE A 463 10.09 10.83 -7.48
C PHE A 463 9.13 11.87 -8.04
N TYR A 464 9.64 12.95 -8.66
CA TYR A 464 8.79 13.97 -9.28
C TYR A 464 8.08 13.49 -10.56
N ALA A 465 8.54 12.40 -11.15
CA ALA A 465 7.80 11.71 -12.21
C ALA A 465 6.60 10.90 -11.67
N LEU A 466 6.53 10.64 -10.36
CA LEU A 466 5.38 9.98 -9.76
C LEU A 466 4.20 10.97 -9.62
N PRO A 467 2.96 10.53 -9.88
CA PRO A 467 1.74 11.32 -9.75
C PRO A 467 1.31 11.52 -8.28
N VAL A 468 2.19 12.05 -7.43
CA VAL A 468 1.98 12.13 -5.98
C VAL A 468 2.02 13.58 -5.50
N GLU A 469 0.90 14.08 -5.01
CA GLU A 469 0.78 15.41 -4.41
C GLU A 469 0.61 15.28 -2.88
N SER A 470 1.64 14.78 -2.19
CA SER A 470 1.61 14.60 -0.73
C SER A 470 2.88 15.11 -0.06
N LEU A 471 2.70 16.05 0.88
CA LEU A 471 3.79 16.61 1.67
C LEU A 471 4.42 15.55 2.57
N LEU A 472 3.61 14.67 3.17
CA LEU A 472 4.08 13.60 4.05
C LEU A 472 4.99 12.60 3.30
N VAL A 473 4.62 12.24 2.07
CA VAL A 473 5.43 11.35 1.23
C VAL A 473 6.73 12.04 0.80
N THR A 474 6.66 13.34 0.52
CA THR A 474 7.84 14.15 0.20
C THR A 474 8.81 14.19 1.37
N GLU A 475 8.35 14.47 2.59
CA GLU A 475 9.14 14.45 3.83
C GLU A 475 9.82 13.10 4.08
N GLU A 476 9.13 11.99 3.78
CA GLU A 476 9.70 10.66 3.90
C GLU A 476 10.87 10.44 2.93
N LEU A 477 10.78 10.93 1.69
CA LEU A 477 11.92 10.89 0.74
C LEU A 477 13.13 11.64 1.30
N ILE A 478 12.96 12.87 1.79
CA ILE A 478 14.11 13.65 2.32
C ILE A 478 14.70 12.97 3.53
N SER A 479 13.88 12.47 4.45
CA SER A 479 14.39 11.73 5.61
C SER A 479 15.18 10.49 5.17
N GLY A 480 14.72 9.80 4.13
CA GLY A 480 15.42 8.68 3.52
C GLY A 480 16.78 9.10 2.93
N LEU A 481 16.80 10.16 2.13
CA LEU A 481 18.03 10.69 1.51
C LEU A 481 19.02 11.24 2.55
N ASP A 482 18.56 11.94 3.59
CA ASP A 482 19.41 12.46 4.67
C ASP A 482 20.10 11.31 5.41
N LYS A 483 19.37 10.24 5.75
CA LYS A 483 19.96 9.04 6.37
C LYS A 483 21.00 8.37 5.47
N VAL A 484 20.76 8.36 4.16
CA VAL A 484 21.70 7.80 3.16
C VAL A 484 22.97 8.63 3.09
N LEU A 485 22.86 9.97 3.07
CA LEU A 485 24.02 10.87 3.04
C LEU A 485 24.79 10.87 4.37
N VAL A 486 24.11 10.82 5.53
CA VAL A 486 24.75 10.61 6.84
C VAL A 486 25.61 9.34 6.82
N ARG A 487 25.10 8.25 6.24
CA ARG A 487 25.86 7.01 6.10
C ARG A 487 27.10 7.19 5.23
N TYR A 488 26.98 7.89 4.10
CA TYR A 488 28.13 8.20 3.23
C TYR A 488 29.19 9.05 3.95
N VAL A 489 28.79 10.07 4.70
CA VAL A 489 29.67 10.90 5.53
C VAL A 489 30.36 10.05 6.61
N GLY A 490 29.62 9.17 7.28
CA GLY A 490 30.17 8.24 8.27
C GLY A 490 31.19 7.27 7.66
N ALA A 491 30.88 6.71 6.49
CA ALA A 491 31.77 5.79 5.78
C ALA A 491 33.06 6.50 5.31
N THR A 492 32.97 7.77 4.91
CA THR A 492 34.14 8.61 4.57
C THR A 492 35.10 8.80 5.75
N LYS A 493 34.58 8.88 6.99
CA LYS A 493 35.39 8.95 8.21
C LYS A 493 36.01 7.60 8.61
N SER A 494 35.37 6.49 8.23
CA SER A 494 35.74 5.15 8.70
C SER A 494 37.14 4.73 8.24
N GLY A 495 37.90 4.06 9.11
CA GLY A 495 39.25 3.58 8.79
C GLY A 495 40.39 4.60 8.90
N CYS A 496 40.12 5.87 9.27
CA CYS A 496 41.18 6.88 9.48
C CYS A 496 41.94 6.71 10.82
N GLY A 497 41.33 6.06 11.82
CA GLY A 497 41.86 5.95 13.20
C GLY A 497 41.51 7.18 14.07
N SER A 498 42.08 7.24 15.27
CA SER A 498 41.87 8.35 16.22
C SER A 498 43.20 8.94 16.71
N LYS A 499 43.16 10.16 17.31
CA LYS A 499 44.34 10.78 17.97
C LYS A 499 45.01 9.83 18.97
N LYS A 500 44.21 9.09 19.75
CA LYS A 500 44.71 8.17 20.80
C LYS A 500 45.55 7.03 20.24
N ASP A 501 45.27 6.59 19.01
CA ASP A 501 46.01 5.50 18.35
C ASP A 501 47.35 5.96 17.78
N LEU A 502 47.53 7.27 17.59
CA LEU A 502 48.69 7.88 16.94
C LEU A 502 49.68 8.46 17.95
N VAL A 503 49.20 9.05 19.05
CA VAL A 503 50.03 9.72 20.05
C VAL A 503 50.79 8.70 20.93
N PRO A 504 52.12 8.82 21.08
CA PRO A 504 52.92 7.95 21.94
C PRO A 504 52.55 8.07 23.42
N VAL A 505 52.63 6.95 24.15
CA VAL A 505 52.47 6.93 25.61
C VAL A 505 53.68 7.59 26.27
N PHE A 506 53.43 8.39 27.31
CA PHE A 506 54.52 9.05 28.03
C PHE A 506 55.50 8.04 28.63
N PRO A 507 56.82 8.30 28.50
CA PRO A 507 57.84 7.45 29.09
C PRO A 507 57.82 7.55 30.61
N ILE A 508 58.28 6.47 31.24
CA ILE A 508 58.48 6.41 32.70
C ILE A 508 59.40 7.53 33.18
N LEU A 509 59.14 8.02 34.39
CA LEU A 509 59.97 9.06 35.02
C LEU A 509 61.35 8.51 35.35
N THR A 510 62.39 9.15 34.83
CA THR A 510 63.80 8.82 35.10
C THR A 510 64.57 10.08 35.47
N ARG A 511 65.70 9.93 36.15
CA ARG A 511 66.64 11.03 36.43
C ARG A 511 67.92 10.91 35.61
N CYS A 512 68.54 12.04 35.26
CA CYS A 512 69.79 12.05 34.48
C CYS A 512 70.96 11.31 35.17
N LYS A 513 71.74 10.56 34.37
CA LYS A 513 72.93 9.79 34.78
C LYS A 513 74.20 10.65 34.81
N GLU A 514 75.06 10.42 35.81
CA GLU A 514 76.33 11.15 36.07
C GLU A 514 77.29 11.23 34.88
N SER A 515 77.36 10.21 34.02
CA SER A 515 78.24 10.20 32.86
C SER A 515 77.85 11.19 31.76
N LYS A 516 76.60 11.69 31.76
CA LYS A 516 76.14 12.79 30.88
C LYS A 516 76.44 14.18 31.46
N LEU A 517 76.78 14.28 32.75
CA LEU A 517 77.05 15.55 33.45
C LEU A 517 78.46 16.10 33.18
N HIS A 518 79.41 15.25 32.74
CA HIS A 518 80.80 15.63 32.51
C HIS A 518 81.17 15.90 31.03
N ALA A 519 80.26 15.66 30.08
CA ALA A 519 80.56 15.87 28.65
C ALA A 519 80.55 17.35 28.23
N SER A 520 80.03 18.28 29.06
CA SER A 520 80.07 19.72 28.78
C SER A 520 81.38 20.41 29.23
N PHE A 521 82.35 19.69 29.79
CA PHE A 521 83.62 20.26 30.27
C PHE A 521 84.85 19.36 30.03
N SER A 522 85.10 18.91 28.80
CA SER A 522 86.50 18.80 28.32
C SER A 522 86.59 18.74 26.79
N GLY A 523 87.28 19.74 26.23
CA GLY A 523 87.94 19.58 24.95
C GLY A 523 89.11 18.60 25.09
N LEU A 524 89.41 17.90 23.99
CA LEU A 524 90.51 16.96 23.83
C LEU A 524 90.39 15.65 24.63
N TRP A 525 89.83 14.62 23.98
CA TRP A 525 90.58 13.41 23.58
C TRP A 525 89.71 12.53 22.66
N LYS A 526 90.18 12.32 21.42
CA LYS A 526 89.65 11.31 20.51
C LYS A 526 89.86 9.93 21.12
N LYS A 527 88.78 9.31 21.61
CA LYS A 527 88.72 7.86 21.77
C LYS A 527 87.62 7.30 20.89
N LYS A 528 88.05 6.47 19.95
CA LYS A 528 87.26 5.77 18.94
C LYS A 528 86.44 4.68 19.64
N ASP A 529 85.25 5.03 20.15
CA ASP A 529 84.26 4.04 20.52
C ASP A 529 83.21 3.93 19.41
N ARG A 530 83.07 2.71 18.90
CA ARG A 530 82.11 2.33 17.87
C ARG A 530 80.71 2.67 18.39
N SER A 531 80.01 3.55 17.68
CA SER A 531 78.56 3.63 17.77
C SER A 531 77.97 2.25 17.45
N PRO A 532 77.03 1.73 18.27
CA PRO A 532 76.16 0.70 17.77
C PRO A 532 75.34 1.36 16.67
N VAL A 533 75.56 0.91 15.44
CA VAL A 533 74.63 1.12 14.32
C VAL A 533 73.23 0.79 14.86
N PRO A 534 72.23 1.68 14.72
CA PRO A 534 70.87 1.29 15.05
C PRO A 534 70.53 0.10 14.15
N ASN A 535 70.20 -1.03 14.77
CA ASN A 535 69.79 -2.23 14.05
C ASN A 535 68.71 -1.84 13.05
N LYS A 536 69.07 -1.83 11.76
CA LYS A 536 68.12 -2.03 10.67
C LYS A 536 67.55 -3.42 10.90
N SER A 537 66.45 -3.50 11.65
CA SER A 537 65.58 -4.66 11.55
C SER A 537 65.20 -4.76 10.08
N LYS A 538 65.48 -5.93 9.50
CA LYS A 538 65.03 -6.29 8.16
C LYS A 538 63.50 -6.27 8.16
N ALA A 539 62.91 -5.13 7.87
CA ALA A 539 61.58 -5.05 7.29
C ALA A 539 61.75 -5.33 5.79
N GLN A 540 61.01 -6.31 5.31
CA GLN A 540 60.95 -6.75 3.91
C GLN A 540 60.97 -5.59 2.92
N GLU A 541 61.72 -5.80 1.84
CA GLU A 541 61.48 -5.16 0.55
C GLU A 541 59.99 -5.26 0.19
N ASN A 542 59.32 -4.11 0.14
CA ASN A 542 58.34 -3.78 -0.88
C ASN A 542 57.93 -2.31 -0.76
N GLY A 543 58.16 -1.56 -1.84
CA GLY A 543 57.57 -0.24 -2.07
C GLY A 543 58.31 0.93 -1.43
N SER A 544 58.88 1.78 -2.28
CA SER A 544 59.14 3.19 -1.99
C SER A 544 57.97 3.82 -1.22
N LYS A 545 58.09 3.97 0.10
CA LYS A 545 57.10 4.68 0.92
C LYS A 545 57.23 6.16 0.62
N SER A 546 56.37 6.68 -0.25
CA SER A 546 56.24 8.12 -0.41
C SER A 546 55.73 8.71 0.91
N VAL A 547 56.56 9.56 1.52
CA VAL A 547 56.16 10.42 2.63
C VAL A 547 54.84 11.12 2.23
N GLY A 548 53.81 11.07 3.08
CA GLY A 548 52.52 11.72 2.82
C GLY A 548 51.45 10.91 2.08
N SER A 549 51.71 9.66 1.63
CA SER A 549 50.70 8.87 0.89
C SER A 549 49.38 8.71 1.65
N ALA A 550 49.40 8.33 2.92
CA ALA A 550 48.18 8.13 3.69
C ALA A 550 47.55 9.46 4.17
N THR A 551 48.35 10.47 4.45
CA THR A 551 47.88 11.82 4.83
C THR A 551 47.16 12.47 3.65
N SER A 552 47.69 12.33 2.43
CA SER A 552 47.05 12.80 1.19
C SER A 552 45.65 12.20 1.00
N LYS A 553 45.47 10.92 1.34
CA LYS A 553 44.15 10.25 1.30
C LYS A 553 43.16 10.83 2.32
N ILE A 554 43.63 11.23 3.51
CA ILE A 554 42.78 11.90 4.50
C ILE A 554 42.39 13.30 4.03
N CYS A 555 43.30 14.03 3.37
CA CYS A 555 43.00 15.32 2.74
C CYS A 555 41.90 15.20 1.68
N VAL A 556 41.92 14.17 0.83
CA VAL A 556 40.85 13.90 -0.14
C VAL A 556 39.51 13.64 0.55
N ARG A 557 39.50 12.91 1.67
CA ARG A 557 38.28 12.70 2.48
C ARG A 557 37.75 13.99 3.08
N ILE A 558 38.62 14.89 3.56
CA ILE A 558 38.23 16.23 4.04
C ILE A 558 37.56 17.03 2.92
N ASN A 559 38.15 17.06 1.73
CA ASN A 559 37.57 17.72 0.56
C ASN A 559 36.23 17.10 0.16
N THR A 560 36.10 15.77 0.27
CA THR A 560 34.85 15.05 -0.01
C THR A 560 33.73 15.51 0.91
N LEU A 561 33.98 15.65 2.22
CA LEU A 561 32.97 16.18 3.14
C LEU A 561 32.55 17.61 2.81
N TYR A 562 33.49 18.44 2.35
CA TYR A 562 33.19 19.81 1.93
C TYR A 562 32.41 19.86 0.61
N TYR A 563 32.73 18.99 -0.35
CA TYR A 563 31.97 18.83 -1.58
C TYR A 563 30.52 18.43 -1.30
N ILE A 564 30.31 17.42 -0.43
CA ILE A 564 28.97 17.02 0.00
C ILE A 564 28.21 18.21 0.61
N GLN A 565 28.88 19.02 1.44
CA GLN A 565 28.26 20.21 2.05
C GLN A 565 27.72 21.18 0.98
N THR A 566 28.50 21.46 -0.07
CA THR A 566 28.07 22.33 -1.17
C THR A 566 26.93 21.72 -2.00
N LYS A 567 26.96 20.40 -2.21
CA LYS A 567 25.94 19.71 -3.01
C LYS A 567 24.59 19.54 -2.30
N ILE A 568 24.59 19.50 -0.96
CA ILE A 568 23.35 19.52 -0.18
C ILE A 568 22.57 20.82 -0.40
N ASP A 569 23.25 21.97 -0.45
CA ASP A 569 22.60 23.27 -0.68
C ASP A 569 21.90 23.32 -2.07
N GLU A 570 22.54 22.74 -3.09
CA GLU A 570 21.98 22.59 -4.44
C GLU A 570 20.78 21.63 -4.46
N LEU A 571 20.89 20.49 -3.78
CA LEU A 571 19.84 19.46 -3.68
C LEU A 571 18.57 20.01 -2.99
N GLU A 572 18.74 20.75 -1.90
CA GLU A 572 17.64 21.42 -1.19
C GLU A 572 16.91 22.41 -2.08
N SER A 573 17.66 23.26 -2.79
CA SER A 573 17.10 24.22 -3.74
C SER A 573 16.28 23.53 -4.82
N ARG A 574 16.77 22.39 -5.33
CA ARG A 574 16.11 21.59 -6.37
C ARG A 574 14.82 20.94 -5.85
N LEU A 575 14.84 20.38 -4.64
CA LEU A 575 13.66 19.79 -4.00
C LEU A 575 12.59 20.85 -3.68
N ALA A 576 12.98 22.05 -3.26
CA ALA A 576 12.04 23.16 -3.03
C ALA A 576 11.37 23.59 -4.35
N GLN A 577 12.14 23.72 -5.43
CA GLN A 577 11.62 24.07 -6.76
C GLN A 577 10.71 23.00 -7.35
N GLY A 578 11.06 21.72 -7.20
CA GLY A 578 10.25 20.59 -7.67
C GLY A 578 8.87 20.56 -7.00
N TRP A 579 8.82 20.80 -5.69
CA TRP A 579 7.56 20.93 -4.94
C TRP A 579 6.68 22.08 -5.44
N LEU A 580 7.26 23.26 -5.65
CA LEU A 580 6.53 24.44 -6.16
C LEU A 580 5.95 24.21 -7.56
N LYS A 581 6.70 23.51 -8.44
CA LYS A 581 6.24 23.15 -9.79
C LYS A 581 5.11 22.13 -9.76
N GLY A 582 5.21 21.08 -8.92
CA GLY A 582 4.17 20.08 -8.75
C GLY A 582 2.86 20.68 -8.23
N SER A 583 2.94 21.57 -7.24
CA SER A 583 1.75 22.26 -6.68
C SER A 583 1.05 23.20 -7.66
N SER A 584 1.74 23.68 -8.70
CA SER A 584 1.22 24.67 -9.65
C SER A 584 0.52 24.06 -10.87
N GLN A 585 0.60 22.74 -11.10
CA GLN A 585 -0.04 22.06 -12.22
C GLN A 585 -1.49 21.62 -11.96
N SER A 586 -2.02 21.82 -10.75
CA SER A 586 -3.44 21.60 -10.47
C SER A 586 -4.30 22.60 -11.26
N LYS A 587 -5.23 22.10 -12.08
CA LYS A 587 -6.16 22.94 -12.86
C LYS A 587 -6.90 23.88 -11.90
N PRO A 588 -6.91 25.21 -12.14
CA PRO A 588 -7.57 26.13 -11.23
C PRO A 588 -9.09 25.96 -11.33
N VAL A 589 -9.72 25.54 -10.23
CA VAL A 589 -11.13 25.82 -10.00
C VAL A 589 -11.27 27.34 -9.94
N LYS A 590 -12.13 27.90 -10.79
CA LYS A 590 -12.37 29.36 -10.83
C LYS A 590 -12.95 29.81 -9.47
N GLY A 591 -12.14 30.45 -8.63
CA GLY A 591 -12.63 31.11 -7.40
C GLY A 591 -11.61 31.40 -6.30
N SER A 592 -10.52 30.64 -6.16
CA SER A 592 -9.65 30.73 -4.96
C SER A 592 -8.16 30.80 -5.33
N LYS A 593 -7.67 31.98 -5.75
CA LYS A 593 -6.26 32.16 -6.17
C LYS A 593 -5.34 32.75 -5.09
N SER A 594 -5.86 33.32 -4.00
CA SER A 594 -5.06 34.13 -3.06
C SER A 594 -4.67 33.43 -1.75
N GLN A 595 -5.34 32.34 -1.35
CA GLN A 595 -5.03 31.62 -0.09
C GLN A 595 -4.14 30.37 -0.27
N SER A 596 -4.19 29.68 -1.41
CA SER A 596 -3.40 28.45 -1.62
C SER A 596 -1.92 28.73 -1.89
N GLN A 597 -1.60 29.77 -2.67
CA GLN A 597 -0.20 30.14 -2.99
C GLN A 597 0.62 30.55 -1.76
N SER A 598 0.02 31.31 -0.83
CA SER A 598 0.67 31.79 0.39
C SER A 598 0.95 30.65 1.38
N GLN A 599 0.08 29.64 1.46
CA GLN A 599 0.32 28.43 2.25
C GLN A 599 1.43 27.54 1.67
N SER A 600 1.45 27.34 0.35
CA SER A 600 2.52 26.56 -0.32
C SER A 600 3.89 27.23 -0.23
N GLN A 601 3.97 28.57 -0.23
CA GLN A 601 5.22 29.31 0.01
C GLN A 601 5.69 29.22 1.47
N ALA A 602 4.77 29.31 2.45
CA ALA A 602 5.12 29.14 3.86
C ALA A 602 5.60 27.72 4.17
N GLN A 603 4.97 26.69 3.59
CA GLN A 603 5.43 25.30 3.70
C GLN A 603 6.77 25.09 2.99
N ALA A 604 6.99 25.67 1.81
CA ALA A 604 8.30 25.68 1.14
C ALA A 604 9.39 26.42 1.94
N GLY A 605 9.04 27.36 2.83
CA GLY A 605 9.96 27.93 3.82
C GLY A 605 10.28 26.98 4.98
N ASN A 606 9.33 26.12 5.37
CA ASN A 606 9.54 25.09 6.41
C ASN A 606 10.46 23.95 5.92
N LEU A 607 10.62 23.83 4.60
CA LEU A 607 11.58 22.96 3.93
C LEU A 607 13.05 23.41 4.04
N GLN A 608 13.33 24.56 4.66
CA GLN A 608 14.67 25.16 4.72
C GLN A 608 15.62 24.50 5.75
N TYR A 609 15.12 23.59 6.57
CA TYR A 609 15.86 22.79 7.57
C TYR A 609 16.04 21.32 7.13
N ARG A 610 16.24 21.09 5.84
CA ARG A 610 16.46 19.73 5.32
C ARG A 610 17.92 19.32 5.49
N PHE A 611 18.18 18.02 5.55
CA PHE A 611 19.53 17.45 5.71
C PHE A 611 20.34 17.88 6.95
N GLU A 612 19.66 18.30 8.04
CA GLU A 612 20.33 18.74 9.28
C GLU A 612 21.28 17.69 9.85
N GLN A 613 20.91 16.40 9.78
CA GLN A 613 21.75 15.32 10.29
C GLN A 613 23.04 15.26 9.47
N THR A 614 22.96 15.26 8.14
CA THR A 614 24.14 15.25 7.28
C THR A 614 25.04 16.46 7.56
N ARG A 615 24.46 17.67 7.70
CA ARG A 615 25.21 18.90 8.03
C ARG A 615 25.92 18.79 9.39
N ALA A 616 25.24 18.26 10.42
CA ALA A 616 25.84 18.04 11.74
C ALA A 616 27.02 17.06 11.67
N HIS A 617 26.85 15.95 10.96
CA HIS A 617 27.90 14.95 10.77
C HIS A 617 29.11 15.49 9.99
N ILE A 618 28.91 16.37 9.00
CA ILE A 618 30.01 17.05 8.29
C ILE A 618 30.73 18.05 9.21
N LYS A 619 29.98 18.85 9.97
CA LYS A 619 30.52 19.86 10.89
C LYS A 619 31.43 19.22 11.96
N GLU A 620 31.10 18.02 12.41
CA GLU A 620 31.93 17.21 13.30
C GLU A 620 33.05 16.46 12.54
N GLY A 621 32.75 15.94 11.35
CA GLY A 621 33.65 15.10 10.57
C GLY A 621 34.91 15.81 10.06
N ILE A 622 34.78 17.03 9.53
CA ILE A 622 35.92 17.80 9.02
C ILE A 622 36.98 18.03 10.11
N PRO A 623 36.68 18.62 11.29
CA PRO A 623 37.68 18.80 12.34
C PRO A 623 38.30 17.49 12.84
N ALA A 624 37.51 16.41 12.95
CA ALA A 624 38.04 15.12 13.36
C ALA A 624 39.05 14.55 12.35
N LEU A 625 38.76 14.65 11.05
CA LEU A 625 39.70 14.24 10.00
C LEU A 625 40.94 15.14 9.95
N CYS A 626 40.78 16.47 10.13
CA CYS A 626 41.91 17.38 10.27
C CYS A 626 42.83 16.96 11.43
N GLU A 627 42.28 16.62 12.59
CA GLU A 627 43.05 16.17 13.74
C GLU A 627 43.81 14.87 13.41
N VAL A 628 43.13 13.85 12.91
CA VAL A 628 43.78 12.58 12.55
C VAL A 628 44.88 12.78 11.50
N ALA A 629 44.67 13.63 10.50
CA ALA A 629 45.68 13.95 9.49
C ALA A 629 46.95 14.54 10.11
N VAL A 630 46.81 15.56 10.97
CA VAL A 630 47.98 16.28 11.51
C VAL A 630 48.75 15.47 12.54
N TYR A 631 48.06 14.67 13.37
CA TYR A 631 48.74 13.77 14.29
C TYR A 631 49.43 12.61 13.57
N ARG A 632 48.89 12.19 12.42
CA ARG A 632 49.57 11.19 11.57
C ARG A 632 50.83 11.78 10.94
N VAL A 633 50.76 13.02 10.45
CA VAL A 633 51.94 13.72 9.93
C VAL A 633 53.05 13.74 10.97
N ILE A 634 52.75 14.11 12.21
CA ILE A 634 53.77 14.22 13.25
C ILE A 634 54.28 12.86 13.72
N PHE A 635 53.39 11.94 14.11
CA PHE A 635 53.78 10.71 14.82
C PHE A 635 53.92 9.48 13.92
N LYS A 636 53.65 9.60 12.63
CA LYS A 636 53.94 8.55 11.63
C LYS A 636 54.90 9.06 10.56
N ASP A 637 54.56 10.17 9.89
CA ASP A 637 55.32 10.63 8.72
C ASP A 637 56.63 11.31 9.13
N LEU A 638 56.61 12.12 10.19
CA LEU A 638 57.75 12.88 10.74
C LEU A 638 58.25 12.31 12.08
N ARG A 639 57.95 11.04 12.35
CA ARG A 639 58.24 10.42 13.65
C ARG A 639 59.74 10.43 13.96
N ASN A 640 60.58 10.15 12.97
CA ASN A 640 62.02 10.01 13.15
C ASN A 640 62.66 11.38 13.37
N GLU A 641 62.21 12.39 12.65
CA GLU A 641 62.76 13.74 12.66
C GLU A 641 62.26 14.51 13.89
N PHE A 642 60.95 14.50 14.13
CA PHE A 642 60.32 15.31 15.18
C PHE A 642 60.26 14.58 16.53
N TRP A 643 59.62 13.41 16.60
CA TRP A 643 59.39 12.74 17.89
C TRP A 643 60.62 12.01 18.43
N GLU A 644 61.38 11.31 17.58
CA GLU A 644 62.55 10.51 18.02
C GLU A 644 63.88 11.28 17.88
N GLY A 645 63.97 12.20 16.91
CA GLY A 645 65.21 12.88 16.53
C GLY A 645 65.46 14.19 17.27
N LEU A 646 64.46 15.07 17.38
CA LEU A 646 64.63 16.41 17.95
C LEU A 646 65.23 16.36 19.36
N TYR A 647 66.36 17.04 19.58
CA TYR A 647 67.15 17.08 20.81
C TYR A 647 67.68 15.74 21.34
N CYS A 648 67.61 14.67 20.54
CA CYS A 648 68.14 13.37 20.94
C CYS A 648 69.67 13.43 21.08
N GLY A 649 70.20 13.04 22.25
CA GLY A 649 71.62 13.13 22.57
C GLY A 649 72.08 14.51 23.07
N SER A 650 71.85 15.58 22.29
CA SER A 650 72.25 16.97 22.64
C SER A 650 71.47 18.00 21.83
N VAL A 651 71.07 19.11 22.49
CA VAL A 651 70.35 20.23 21.83
C VAL A 651 71.19 20.82 20.69
N ALA A 652 72.48 21.05 20.90
CA ALA A 652 73.37 21.65 19.90
C ALA A 652 73.51 20.81 18.61
N HIS A 653 73.34 19.48 18.69
CA HIS A 653 73.56 18.55 17.57
C HIS A 653 72.27 18.12 16.87
N ALA A 654 71.13 18.15 17.56
CA ALA A 654 69.84 17.71 17.06
C ALA A 654 68.80 18.85 17.14
N ARG A 655 69.10 19.98 16.48
CA ARG A 655 68.28 21.20 16.42
C ARG A 655 67.00 21.00 15.59
N ILE A 656 66.09 21.98 15.62
CA ILE A 656 64.79 21.91 14.94
C ILE A 656 64.85 22.01 13.40
N ALA A 657 65.93 22.50 12.81
CA ALA A 657 66.00 22.78 11.36
C ALA A 657 65.56 21.61 10.45
N PRO A 658 65.94 20.34 10.69
CA PRO A 658 65.45 19.20 9.89
C PRO A 658 63.93 19.01 10.01
N VAL A 659 63.35 19.28 11.19
CA VAL A 659 61.90 19.23 11.40
C VAL A 659 61.20 20.32 10.59
N LEU A 660 61.74 21.54 10.57
CA LEU A 660 61.17 22.65 9.79
C LEU A 660 61.15 22.34 8.29
N GLN A 661 62.25 21.84 7.73
CA GLN A 661 62.32 21.44 6.32
C GLN A 661 61.30 20.36 5.95
N CYS A 662 61.11 19.37 6.83
CA CYS A 662 60.10 18.35 6.63
C CYS A 662 58.68 18.89 6.79
N LEU A 663 58.43 19.82 7.71
CA LEU A 663 57.14 20.48 7.89
C LEU A 663 56.78 21.37 6.69
N GLU A 664 57.73 22.12 6.12
CA GLU A 664 57.55 22.88 4.88
C GLU A 664 57.04 21.98 3.75
N SER A 665 57.70 20.83 3.55
CA SER A 665 57.30 19.85 2.54
C SER A 665 55.87 19.33 2.75
N GLN A 666 55.45 19.14 4.02
CA GLN A 666 54.09 18.73 4.36
C GLN A 666 53.07 19.86 4.16
N LEU A 667 53.44 21.11 4.48
CA LEU A 667 52.59 22.27 4.26
C LEU A 667 52.29 22.49 2.78
N VAL A 668 53.30 22.37 1.91
CA VAL A 668 53.12 22.42 0.45
C VAL A 668 52.17 21.32 -0.01
N LEU A 669 52.41 20.08 0.39
CA LEU A 669 51.56 18.93 0.02
C LEU A 669 50.11 19.11 0.47
N MET A 670 49.88 19.59 1.70
CA MET A 670 48.53 19.86 2.19
C MET A 670 47.86 21.03 1.47
N ALA A 671 48.61 22.09 1.15
CA ALA A 671 48.08 23.24 0.43
C ALA A 671 47.68 22.89 -1.01
N GLU A 672 48.42 22.02 -1.68
CA GLU A 672 48.08 21.52 -3.02
C GLU A 672 46.79 20.70 -3.03
N ILE A 673 46.61 19.81 -2.07
CA ILE A 673 45.49 18.87 -2.06
C ILE A 673 44.23 19.49 -1.43
N VAL A 674 44.35 20.16 -0.28
CA VAL A 674 43.19 20.61 0.51
C VAL A 674 42.57 21.86 -0.11
N HIS A 675 41.23 21.86 -0.20
CA HIS A 675 40.44 22.97 -0.70
C HIS A 675 40.76 24.29 0.04
N GLU A 676 40.84 25.40 -0.69
CA GLU A 676 41.25 26.73 -0.17
C GLU A 676 40.55 27.14 1.13
N LYS A 677 39.22 26.99 1.20
CA LYS A 677 38.41 27.34 2.38
C LYS A 677 38.70 26.49 3.64
N LEU A 678 39.44 25.40 3.51
CA LEU A 678 39.82 24.52 4.61
C LEU A 678 41.32 24.59 4.96
N ARG A 679 42.14 25.22 4.13
CA ARG A 679 43.60 25.30 4.33
C ARG A 679 43.97 25.92 5.67
N THR A 680 43.40 27.08 6.00
CA THR A 680 43.64 27.74 7.30
C THR A 680 43.29 26.82 8.48
N ARG A 681 42.25 26.00 8.33
CA ARG A 681 41.81 25.08 9.38
C ARG A 681 42.79 23.92 9.60
N ILE A 682 43.23 23.26 8.53
CA ILE A 682 44.16 22.13 8.64
C ILE A 682 45.58 22.60 9.03
N ILE A 683 46.05 23.70 8.45
CA ILE A 683 47.36 24.30 8.78
C ILE A 683 47.35 24.77 10.24
N GLY A 684 46.29 25.45 10.69
CA GLY A 684 46.14 25.84 12.09
C GLY A 684 46.03 24.66 13.06
N ALA A 685 45.53 23.50 12.61
CA ALA A 685 45.54 22.28 13.40
C ALA A 685 46.94 21.66 13.47
N LEU A 686 47.69 21.66 12.35
CA LEU A 686 49.07 21.19 12.29
C LEU A 686 49.98 22.01 13.19
N MET A 687 49.87 23.33 13.14
CA MET A 687 50.60 24.25 14.02
C MET A 687 50.39 23.90 15.50
N ARG A 688 49.13 23.79 15.93
CA ARG A 688 48.80 23.42 17.31
C ARG A 688 49.38 22.07 17.70
N ALA A 689 49.29 21.08 16.82
CA ALA A 689 49.85 19.76 17.06
C ALA A 689 51.40 19.80 17.12
N CYS A 690 52.07 20.65 16.33
CA CYS A 690 53.51 20.85 16.39
C CYS A 690 53.95 21.47 17.72
N PHE A 691 53.23 22.48 18.22
CA PHE A 691 53.50 23.10 19.52
C PHE A 691 53.28 22.14 20.69
N GLU A 692 52.19 21.36 20.65
CA GLU A 692 51.94 20.27 21.62
C GLU A 692 53.06 19.23 21.58
N THR A 693 53.51 18.86 20.38
CA THR A 693 54.58 17.87 20.19
C THR A 693 55.93 18.40 20.68
N LEU A 694 56.25 19.67 20.45
CA LEU A 694 57.47 20.29 20.98
C LEU A 694 57.50 20.21 22.52
N LEU A 695 56.38 20.54 23.18
CA LEU A 695 56.26 20.38 24.63
C LEU A 695 56.39 18.91 25.06
N MET A 696 55.80 17.98 24.32
CA MET A 696 55.98 16.56 24.58
C MET A 696 57.44 16.11 24.41
N VAL A 697 58.18 16.64 23.43
CA VAL A 697 59.61 16.33 23.25
C VAL A 697 60.42 16.84 24.44
N LEU A 698 60.14 18.05 24.92
CA LEU A 698 60.82 18.69 26.05
C LEU A 698 60.50 18.02 27.40
N LEU A 699 59.25 17.62 27.61
CA LEU A 699 58.73 17.18 28.92
C LEU A 699 58.42 15.68 28.98
N ALA A 700 58.39 14.98 27.86
CA ALA A 700 57.99 13.58 27.77
C ALA A 700 58.71 12.82 26.63
N GLY A 701 59.85 13.32 26.14
CA GLY A 701 60.54 12.74 24.98
C GLY A 701 61.38 11.48 25.28
N GLY A 702 61.55 11.10 26.54
CA GLY A 702 62.26 9.86 26.92
C GLY A 702 63.77 10.05 27.18
N PRO A 703 64.43 9.01 27.74
CA PRO A 703 65.71 9.14 28.45
C PRO A 703 66.93 9.51 27.59
N SER A 704 66.78 9.56 26.27
CA SER A 704 67.83 9.97 25.33
C SER A 704 68.07 11.48 25.33
N ARG A 705 67.19 12.27 25.96
CA ARG A 705 67.23 13.74 26.01
C ARG A 705 67.66 14.21 27.40
N ALA A 706 68.44 15.29 27.44
CA ALA A 706 68.80 15.99 28.66
C ALA A 706 69.09 17.46 28.32
N PHE A 707 68.70 18.38 29.20
CA PHE A 707 68.76 19.83 28.96
C PHE A 707 69.56 20.54 30.06
N CYS A 708 70.51 21.37 29.65
CA CYS A 708 71.28 22.28 30.50
C CYS A 708 70.67 23.68 30.47
N VAL A 709 70.98 24.51 31.47
CA VAL A 709 70.58 25.93 31.45
C VAL A 709 71.16 26.67 30.25
N SER A 710 72.37 26.29 29.81
CA SER A 710 73.02 26.82 28.60
C SER A 710 72.28 26.52 27.30
N ASP A 711 71.36 25.55 27.30
CA ASP A 711 70.60 25.20 26.09
C ASP A 711 69.40 26.12 25.86
N ALA A 712 69.03 26.95 26.85
CA ALA A 712 67.77 27.71 26.83
C ALA A 712 67.65 28.68 25.66
N GLU A 713 68.72 29.38 25.29
CA GLU A 713 68.74 30.29 24.13
C GLU A 713 68.48 29.53 22.82
N MET A 714 69.11 28.36 22.65
CA MET A 714 68.90 27.51 21.47
C MET A 714 67.47 26.99 21.38
N LEU A 715 66.82 26.71 22.51
CA LEU A 715 65.42 26.29 22.54
C LEU A 715 64.46 27.42 22.16
N ASP A 716 64.76 28.67 22.54
CA ASP A 716 63.97 29.87 22.20
C ASP A 716 64.11 30.24 20.72
N ASP A 717 65.33 30.18 20.18
CA ASP A 717 65.60 30.32 18.75
C ASP A 717 64.82 29.28 17.94
N ASP A 718 64.89 28.01 18.34
CA ASP A 718 64.21 26.90 17.65
C ASP A 718 62.69 27.07 17.69
N PHE A 719 62.12 27.52 18.81
CA PHE A 719 60.69 27.78 18.90
C PHE A 719 60.26 28.99 18.07
N THR A 720 61.08 30.04 18.02
CA THR A 720 60.84 31.22 17.18
C THR A 720 60.81 30.83 15.70
N ALA A 721 61.80 30.05 15.24
CA ALA A 721 61.82 29.54 13.88
C ALA A 721 60.59 28.67 13.55
N LEU A 722 60.09 27.87 14.50
CA LEU A 722 58.85 27.11 14.32
C LEU A 722 57.61 28.00 14.20
N LYS A 723 57.53 29.10 14.97
CA LYS A 723 56.43 30.07 14.83
C LYS A 723 56.48 30.76 13.47
N ASP A 724 57.67 31.17 13.04
CA ASP A 724 57.86 31.92 11.80
C ASP A 724 57.51 31.08 10.57
N LEU A 725 57.78 29.76 10.60
CA LEU A 725 57.32 28.82 9.57
C LEU A 725 55.80 28.92 9.31
N PHE A 726 54.98 29.03 10.36
CA PHE A 726 53.52 29.12 10.21
C PHE A 726 53.02 30.53 9.91
N LYS A 727 53.83 31.58 10.18
CA LYS A 727 53.54 32.96 9.77
C LYS A 727 53.86 33.16 8.29
N ALA A 728 54.88 32.47 7.78
CA ALA A 728 55.33 32.48 6.38
C ALA A 728 55.38 33.91 5.80
N ASP A 729 56.07 34.83 6.49
CA ASP A 729 56.21 36.24 6.11
C ASP A 729 54.91 36.99 5.79
N GLY A 730 53.78 36.55 6.39
CA GLY A 730 52.45 37.14 6.20
C GLY A 730 51.56 36.42 5.19
N GLU A 731 52.08 35.41 4.47
CA GLU A 731 51.30 34.56 3.56
C GLU A 731 50.68 33.34 4.27
N GLY A 732 51.06 33.09 5.53
CA GLY A 732 50.62 31.96 6.33
C GLY A 732 49.40 32.23 7.23
N LEU A 733 49.46 31.76 8.47
CA LEU A 733 48.40 31.99 9.46
C LEU A 733 48.49 33.40 10.04
N PRO A 734 47.33 34.03 10.38
CA PRO A 734 47.30 35.30 11.10
C PRO A 734 48.12 35.25 12.40
N ASN A 735 48.94 36.28 12.64
CA ASN A 735 49.85 36.35 13.79
C ASN A 735 49.13 36.13 15.14
N GLU A 736 47.91 36.67 15.28
CA GLU A 736 47.07 36.48 16.47
C GLU A 736 46.74 35.01 16.75
N ILE A 737 46.50 34.21 15.71
CA ILE A 737 46.20 32.77 15.83
C ILE A 737 47.47 32.01 16.25
N VAL A 738 48.62 32.40 15.69
CA VAL A 738 49.92 31.79 16.00
C VAL A 738 50.31 32.06 17.44
N GLU A 739 50.31 33.32 17.88
CA GLU A 739 50.72 33.70 19.24
C GLU A 739 49.77 33.13 20.30
N LYS A 740 48.46 33.06 20.01
CA LYS A 740 47.49 32.41 20.90
C LYS A 740 47.77 30.92 21.07
N ALA A 741 48.12 30.20 20.01
CA ALA A 741 48.48 28.79 20.09
C ALA A 741 49.84 28.56 20.75
N ALA A 742 50.78 29.49 20.58
CA ALA A 742 52.13 29.46 21.14
C ALA A 742 52.18 29.63 22.66
N GLN A 743 51.13 30.22 23.27
CA GLN A 743 51.10 30.63 24.67
C GLN A 743 51.61 29.58 25.66
N ALA A 744 51.19 28.31 25.53
CA ALA A 744 51.63 27.24 26.43
C ALA A 744 53.14 26.98 26.34
N VAL A 745 53.70 27.01 25.13
CA VAL A 745 55.15 26.83 24.92
C VAL A 745 55.91 28.02 25.48
N THR A 746 55.48 29.25 25.16
CA THR A 746 56.10 30.50 25.63
C THR A 746 56.13 30.59 27.16
N GLN A 747 55.13 30.04 27.84
CA GLN A 747 55.07 30.02 29.31
C GLN A 747 55.97 28.96 29.93
N VAL A 748 56.18 27.81 29.27
CA VAL A 748 56.97 26.69 29.79
C VAL A 748 58.47 26.83 29.49
N LEU A 749 58.83 27.35 28.31
CA LEU A 749 60.21 27.47 27.86
C LEU A 749 61.16 28.18 28.86
N PRO A 750 60.74 29.27 29.54
CA PRO A 750 61.58 29.96 30.53
C PRO A 750 62.01 29.07 31.71
N LEU A 751 61.28 27.99 32.01
CA LEU A 751 61.71 27.02 33.02
C LEU A 751 63.05 26.39 32.67
N PHE A 752 63.38 26.24 31.38
CA PHE A 752 64.67 25.68 30.95
C PHE A 752 65.84 26.66 31.13
N ALA A 753 65.59 27.97 31.20
CA ALA A 753 66.59 28.99 31.55
C ALA A 753 66.79 29.18 33.06
N MET A 754 65.82 28.73 33.87
CA MET A 754 65.83 28.90 35.32
C MET A 754 66.85 27.99 36.01
N GLY A 755 67.48 28.49 37.08
CA GLY A 755 68.40 27.72 37.91
C GLY A 755 67.74 26.50 38.55
N THR A 756 68.50 25.40 38.68
CA THR A 756 67.96 24.12 39.17
C THR A 756 67.33 24.23 40.57
N GLU A 757 67.93 24.99 41.48
CA GLU A 757 67.40 25.19 42.84
C GLU A 757 66.08 25.97 42.84
N ASP A 758 65.94 26.97 41.96
CA ASP A 758 64.71 27.76 41.82
C ASP A 758 63.57 26.88 41.27
N VAL A 759 63.84 26.01 40.29
CA VAL A 759 62.85 25.05 39.78
C VAL A 759 62.43 24.07 40.88
N VAL A 760 63.36 23.61 41.73
CA VAL A 760 63.04 22.76 42.89
C VAL A 760 62.19 23.50 43.92
N GLN A 761 62.46 24.78 44.18
CA GLN A 761 61.66 25.61 45.08
C GLN A 761 60.25 25.82 44.54
N ASN A 762 60.13 26.21 43.27
CA ASN A 762 58.84 26.39 42.59
C ASN A 762 58.04 25.08 42.57
N PHE A 763 58.70 23.94 42.36
CA PHE A 763 58.07 22.63 42.44
C PHE A 763 57.49 22.35 43.83
N LYS A 764 58.25 22.60 44.91
CA LYS A 764 57.77 22.40 46.28
C LYS A 764 56.61 23.32 46.63
N GLN A 765 56.69 24.60 46.22
CA GLN A 765 55.65 25.58 46.44
C GLN A 765 54.35 25.17 45.73
N SER A 766 54.43 24.87 44.43
CA SER A 766 53.29 24.43 43.63
C SER A 766 52.67 23.12 44.14
N LEU A 767 53.48 22.17 44.61
CA LEU A 767 52.98 20.93 45.21
C LEU A 767 52.28 21.17 46.56
N SER A 768 52.80 22.09 47.39
CA SER A 768 52.16 22.48 48.65
C SER A 768 50.83 23.20 48.42
N GLU A 769 50.77 24.08 47.42
CA GLU A 769 49.56 24.82 47.04
C GLU A 769 48.48 23.91 46.42
N SER A 770 48.88 22.93 45.61
CA SER A 770 47.93 22.02 44.94
C SER A 770 47.38 20.92 45.85
N GLN A 771 48.09 20.53 46.92
CA GLN A 771 47.71 19.39 47.75
C GLN A 771 47.51 19.71 49.24
N ASN A 772 47.59 20.98 49.67
CA ASN A 772 47.50 21.41 51.08
C ASN A 772 48.47 20.66 52.02
N ILE A 773 49.69 20.37 51.55
CA ILE A 773 50.68 19.56 52.31
C ILE A 773 51.75 20.47 52.93
N SER A 774 51.92 20.35 54.26
CA SER A 774 52.99 20.98 55.04
C SER A 774 54.38 20.46 54.66
N SER A 775 55.34 21.37 54.53
CA SER A 775 56.66 21.27 53.88
C SER A 775 57.69 20.33 54.54
N SER A 776 57.30 19.45 55.45
CA SER A 776 58.19 18.70 56.35
C SER A 776 58.24 17.17 56.16
N LYS A 777 57.56 16.59 55.15
CA LYS A 777 57.63 15.14 54.85
C LYS A 777 58.83 14.78 53.97
N SER A 778 59.54 13.70 54.30
CA SER A 778 60.74 13.22 53.58
C SER A 778 60.45 12.60 52.21
N ARG A 779 59.21 12.16 51.96
CA ARG A 779 58.70 11.70 50.65
C ARG A 779 57.55 12.58 50.20
N LEU A 780 57.70 13.18 49.03
CA LEU A 780 56.67 13.97 48.38
C LEU A 780 55.75 13.05 47.57
N PRO A 781 54.45 13.32 47.49
CA PRO A 781 53.53 12.59 46.61
C PRO A 781 53.83 12.87 45.13
N LEU A 782 53.65 11.86 44.29
CA LEU A 782 53.85 12.00 42.85
C LEU A 782 52.68 12.80 42.25
N PRO A 783 52.92 13.95 41.59
CA PRO A 783 51.88 14.69 40.91
C PRO A 783 51.35 13.90 39.70
N GLU A 784 50.07 14.07 39.40
CA GLU A 784 49.42 13.50 38.22
C GLU A 784 49.38 14.51 37.07
N TYR A 785 49.28 14.02 35.83
CA TYR A 785 49.20 14.89 34.67
C TYR A 785 47.83 15.57 34.57
N ALA A 786 47.78 16.89 34.70
CA ALA A 786 46.55 17.69 34.66
C ALA A 786 45.97 17.90 33.24
N GLY A 787 46.47 17.17 32.22
CA GLY A 787 45.99 17.28 30.83
C GLY A 787 46.47 18.51 30.05
N HIS A 788 47.29 19.37 30.67
CA HIS A 788 47.88 20.56 30.05
C HIS A 788 49.27 20.82 30.65
N TRP A 789 50.10 21.60 29.95
CA TRP A 789 51.43 21.98 30.40
C TRP A 789 51.41 23.44 30.88
N SER A 790 51.95 23.70 32.06
CA SER A 790 51.94 25.03 32.68
C SER A 790 53.14 25.23 33.59
N PRO A 791 53.75 26.43 33.65
CA PRO A 791 54.92 26.66 34.49
C PRO A 791 54.64 26.54 36.00
N ILE A 792 53.36 26.67 36.40
CA ILE A 792 52.91 26.52 37.79
C ILE A 792 52.38 25.12 38.10
N ASP A 793 52.30 24.22 37.12
CA ASP A 793 51.83 22.85 37.32
C ASP A 793 52.95 21.96 37.90
N PRO A 794 52.72 21.26 39.02
CA PRO A 794 53.77 20.46 39.66
C PRO A 794 54.24 19.31 38.77
N TYR A 795 53.38 18.75 37.91
CA TYR A 795 53.78 17.69 37.00
C TYR A 795 54.74 18.19 35.91
N THR A 796 54.48 19.36 35.35
CA THR A 796 55.35 20.05 34.38
C THR A 796 56.72 20.32 34.98
N LEU A 797 56.79 20.91 36.17
CA LEU A 797 58.04 21.19 36.90
C LEU A 797 58.82 19.91 37.22
N LEU A 798 58.13 18.84 37.64
CA LEU A 798 58.73 17.52 37.87
C LEU A 798 59.35 16.97 36.58
N ARG A 799 58.64 17.07 35.45
CA ARG A 799 59.15 16.62 34.14
C ARG A 799 60.39 17.43 33.73
N VAL A 800 60.40 18.76 33.90
CA VAL A 800 61.60 19.59 33.65
C VAL A 800 62.79 19.10 34.47
N LEU A 801 62.61 18.83 35.77
CA LEU A 801 63.67 18.29 36.63
C LEU A 801 64.17 16.91 36.18
N CYS A 802 63.29 16.05 35.66
CA CYS A 802 63.66 14.71 35.17
C CYS A 802 64.63 14.78 33.98
N TYR A 803 64.47 15.78 33.11
CA TYR A 803 65.35 15.99 31.96
C TYR A 803 66.48 16.99 32.23
N ARG A 804 66.52 17.64 33.40
CA ARG A 804 67.59 18.58 33.77
C ARG A 804 68.92 17.86 33.91
N CYS A 805 69.93 18.28 33.16
CA CYS A 805 71.29 17.74 33.22
C CYS A 805 72.10 18.42 34.33
N ASP A 806 71.67 18.26 35.58
CA ASP A 806 72.29 18.89 36.75
C ASP A 806 72.39 17.88 37.92
N PRO A 807 73.54 17.77 38.60
CA PRO A 807 73.68 16.93 39.78
C PRO A 807 72.64 17.21 40.88
N ALA A 808 72.27 18.48 41.09
CA ALA A 808 71.30 18.90 42.10
C ALA A 808 69.90 18.34 41.80
N ALA A 809 69.45 18.39 40.53
CA ALA A 809 68.19 17.80 40.09
C ALA A 809 68.17 16.27 40.28
N SER A 810 69.23 15.58 39.87
CA SER A 810 69.32 14.11 40.02
C SER A 810 69.33 13.69 41.49
N LYS A 811 70.01 14.44 42.36
CA LYS A 811 70.05 14.21 43.81
C LYS A 811 68.67 14.45 44.44
N PHE A 812 67.98 15.51 44.06
CA PHE A 812 66.62 15.81 44.50
C PHE A 812 65.65 14.70 44.13
N LEU A 813 65.60 14.31 42.84
CA LEU A 813 64.68 13.27 42.35
C LEU A 813 64.94 11.90 42.98
N LYS A 814 66.21 11.54 43.22
CA LYS A 814 66.56 10.33 43.96
C LYS A 814 66.03 10.37 45.39
N LYS A 815 66.17 11.50 46.09
CA LYS A 815 65.74 11.65 47.49
C LYS A 815 64.21 11.68 47.63
N ALA A 816 63.51 12.38 46.73
CA ALA A 816 62.08 12.60 46.82
C ALA A 816 61.25 11.39 46.35
N TYR A 817 61.70 10.69 45.29
CA TYR A 817 60.89 9.68 44.57
C TYR A 817 61.63 8.37 44.24
N ASP A 818 62.93 8.27 44.54
CA ASP A 818 63.78 7.11 44.19
C ASP A 818 63.75 6.73 42.70
N LEU A 819 63.70 7.72 41.80
CA LEU A 819 63.62 7.48 40.37
C LEU A 819 64.88 6.77 39.82
N PRO A 820 64.72 5.84 38.87
CA PRO A 820 65.84 5.17 38.21
C PRO A 820 66.66 6.15 37.34
N LYS A 821 67.97 5.88 37.20
CA LYS A 821 68.83 6.63 36.27
C LYS A 821 68.42 6.33 34.83
N SER A 822 68.44 7.33 33.95
CA SER A 822 68.32 7.11 32.50
C SER A 822 69.47 6.21 32.01
N GLY A 823 69.16 5.29 31.08
CA GLY A 823 70.09 4.29 30.53
C GLY A 823 71.38 4.88 29.98
#